data_AF-A0A7S3V9W4-F1
#
_entry.id   AF-A0A7S3V9W4-F1
#
_cell.length_a   1.000
_cell.length_b   1.000
_cell.length_c   1.000
_cell.angle_alpha   90.00
_cell.angle_beta   90.00
_cell.angle_gamma   90.00
#
_symmetry.space_group_name_H-M   'P 1'
#
loop_
_entity.id
_entity.type
_entity.pdbx_description
1 polymer ?
#
loop_
_entity_poly.entity_id
_entity_poly.type
_entity_poly.pdbx_seq_one_letter_code
_entity_poly.pdbx_strand_id
1 'polypeptide(L)'
;MTSSASDGVVTMEMLLEDFYIHLEETRQAAASSSTSTSSSTSSPPTPMMIPQCHHGLSILHQILQKMYDIMPTASTSTDDVNHVYVAMVENCTAKARILSSDVMKAVTMNTMKTSNGNGNSNSSSMEVVDEGGVEVQQAIAQMLEITLRLHYFADDDVNVNANANANTNDNVNTNVNEIVKGYTNYQRHVLRHRSKPSIATLATLRKYAMNSGMGVMDYIDIEHTMEQERQEEEHQQQQQQQQQHVNNNNHDGVERRPHAAAVTVILGEACSLIHPLMMWKDGTGHALAHLMEQTQTRMHTTTTNNNNSNSKNRNSVNDSEIKIQETLHRMTVETIQILHEEAQNLSSKVGQWFLNDHNNNSSSNNNNNAKVSSASASASSPPLESHIDEMAFLCQVFQRYITFISNSNTNNDNTNNNNNNNNIDSLSTITLEQHLVEHIFQYTSSEQDLIASNLRHAIHSHHATPVQMIIDTERYVPSIVEDAYYISQRSLERASGSCLVDRAVCMLANWIVGEVWGEGESEIVSSNSSSSGEYISVYRALMEQKGCCFLKEKEKEDASTSTRTRGNQNQNQPDNIASENGIGNGNNNNVGGSLTTTTTIATSTAKKAIGKIMAPRSFNAFLSVLDRDKSNTKKNEPTLEGGGDHHPSLASVSASTSTSATNSAPASGNLNGGKEMVKVKKDVDLHKVQMDTQFCLLNGIHAASSACMSLHELFNTLLPENEDDDDDDDENDKGEEKQIQVHHPQHAISKEASMMILAQEQLQSHSQHYNHLLKDQIGHFLKEWIGSVSLKNVAQPPPLIASLDHSPSMHRFFYYVSNQEYNLTAETLRLAEDGNGNGSGSDSKRGLGLKSLLTPFQDSRLIIELRNGKCDEGVTLKLLQLMSHHVVQLFLSTLLHQRKEFSEWGSLLLSRQIRALEEFFCDILSGSTGGNEDDDGTRTNAAVMNTSVIRKEYQKIAQALTILQCGKPSDWMAFKGEVGDTEFDLTMEEIGQVMGLRVDWSMDTIRPVCS
;
A
#
# COMPACT_ATOMS: atom_id res chain seq x y z
N MET A 1 -52.49 -51.81 27.74
CA MET A 1 -51.12 -51.61 27.24
C MET A 1 -50.86 -52.32 25.91
N THR A 2 -51.54 -53.41 25.57
CA THR A 2 -51.41 -54.03 24.22
C THR A 2 -52.14 -53.28 23.10
N SER A 3 -53.17 -52.46 23.38
CA SER A 3 -53.89 -51.72 22.33
C SER A 3 -53.18 -50.43 21.85
N SER A 4 -52.26 -49.85 22.63
CA SER A 4 -51.52 -48.65 22.19
C SER A 4 -50.38 -48.98 21.24
N ALA A 5 -49.80 -50.18 21.34
CA ALA A 5 -48.77 -50.65 20.41
C ALA A 5 -49.37 -51.02 19.04
N SER A 6 -50.57 -51.63 19.00
CA SER A 6 -51.25 -51.92 17.73
C SER A 6 -51.69 -50.65 16.99
N ASP A 7 -52.19 -49.64 17.71
CA ASP A 7 -52.54 -48.35 17.11
C ASP A 7 -51.28 -47.65 16.57
N GLY A 8 -50.16 -47.70 17.29
CA GLY A 8 -48.88 -47.18 16.82
C GLY A 8 -48.43 -47.82 15.50
N VAL A 9 -48.46 -49.15 15.40
CA VAL A 9 -48.06 -49.90 14.19
C VAL A 9 -48.97 -49.60 13.00
N VAL A 10 -50.30 -49.56 13.19
CA VAL A 10 -51.25 -49.24 12.12
C VAL A 10 -51.06 -47.80 11.62
N THR A 11 -50.82 -46.85 12.54
CA THR A 11 -50.55 -45.45 12.16
C THR A 11 -49.24 -45.35 11.37
N MET A 12 -48.26 -46.19 11.69
CA MET A 12 -46.96 -46.23 11.03
C MET A 12 -47.04 -46.84 9.63
N GLU A 13 -47.79 -47.94 9.46
CA GLU A 13 -48.09 -48.51 8.14
C GLU A 13 -48.82 -47.51 7.26
N MET A 14 -49.86 -46.84 7.77
CA MET A 14 -50.59 -45.81 7.01
C MET A 14 -49.68 -44.66 6.56
N LEU A 15 -48.82 -44.17 7.45
CA LEU A 15 -47.91 -43.08 7.09
C LEU A 15 -46.82 -43.55 6.10
N LEU A 16 -46.27 -44.76 6.28
CA LEU A 16 -45.32 -45.35 5.32
C LEU A 16 -45.94 -45.56 3.94
N GLU A 17 -47.22 -45.94 3.89
CA GLU A 17 -47.96 -46.15 2.65
C GLU A 17 -48.31 -44.81 1.97
N ASP A 18 -48.76 -43.81 2.72
CA ASP A 18 -48.96 -42.43 2.24
C ASP A 18 -47.65 -41.83 1.70
N PHE A 19 -46.55 -42.04 2.41
CA PHE A 19 -45.23 -41.59 1.98
C PHE A 19 -44.77 -42.30 0.71
N TYR A 20 -44.96 -43.63 0.62
CA TYR A 20 -44.58 -44.40 -0.57
C TYR A 20 -45.42 -44.00 -1.80
N ILE A 21 -46.71 -43.73 -1.60
CA ILE A 21 -47.59 -43.17 -2.63
C ILE A 21 -47.03 -41.83 -3.12
N HIS A 22 -46.68 -40.92 -2.20
CA HIS A 22 -46.11 -39.63 -2.59
C HIS A 22 -44.74 -39.73 -3.26
N LEU A 23 -43.89 -40.66 -2.83
CA LEU A 23 -42.61 -40.90 -3.47
C LEU A 23 -42.79 -41.42 -4.90
N GLU A 24 -43.71 -42.36 -5.10
CA GLU A 24 -44.01 -42.94 -6.40
C GLU A 24 -44.73 -41.94 -7.31
N GLU A 25 -45.60 -41.08 -6.77
CA GLU A 25 -46.19 -39.95 -7.49
C GLU A 25 -45.11 -38.94 -7.93
N THR A 26 -44.17 -38.60 -7.05
CA THR A 26 -43.04 -37.71 -7.37
C THR A 26 -42.14 -38.34 -8.44
N ARG A 27 -41.88 -39.65 -8.34
CA ARG A 27 -41.11 -40.43 -9.31
C ARG A 27 -41.82 -40.53 -10.67
N GLN A 28 -43.13 -40.75 -10.69
CA GLN A 28 -43.94 -40.78 -11.90
C GLN A 28 -44.08 -39.39 -12.54
N ALA A 29 -44.20 -38.33 -11.73
CA ALA A 29 -44.21 -36.95 -12.20
C ALA A 29 -42.85 -36.55 -12.80
N ALA A 30 -41.73 -37.01 -12.22
CA ALA A 30 -40.39 -36.82 -12.77
C ALA A 30 -40.13 -37.66 -14.04
N ALA A 31 -40.80 -38.80 -14.20
CA ALA A 31 -40.74 -39.61 -15.41
C ALA A 31 -41.62 -39.04 -16.54
N SER A 32 -42.80 -38.50 -16.22
CA SER A 32 -43.76 -37.97 -17.20
C SER A 32 -43.39 -36.58 -17.75
N SER A 33 -42.64 -35.77 -17.00
CA SER A 33 -42.07 -34.51 -17.50
C SER A 33 -41.03 -34.69 -18.63
N SER A 34 -40.52 -35.91 -18.83
CA SER A 34 -39.50 -36.21 -19.84
C SER A 34 -40.04 -36.55 -21.24
N THR A 35 -41.37 -36.63 -21.44
CA THR A 35 -41.97 -37.13 -22.70
C THR A 35 -42.83 -36.13 -23.48
N SER A 36 -43.01 -34.89 -23.03
CA SER A 36 -43.77 -33.88 -23.77
C SER A 36 -42.87 -32.98 -24.64
N THR A 37 -42.55 -33.43 -25.85
CA THR A 37 -42.14 -32.53 -26.94
C THR A 37 -43.34 -32.27 -27.85
N SER A 38 -43.49 -31.01 -28.29
CA SER A 38 -44.48 -30.47 -29.23
C SER A 38 -45.87 -30.06 -28.69
N SER A 39 -46.00 -28.78 -28.32
CA SER A 39 -46.90 -27.84 -29.02
C SER A 39 -46.82 -26.45 -28.38
N SER A 40 -46.66 -25.46 -29.24
CA SER A 40 -46.57 -24.04 -28.92
C SER A 40 -47.89 -23.50 -28.38
N THR A 41 -47.89 -22.91 -27.19
CA THR A 41 -48.51 -21.60 -26.89
C THR A 41 -48.18 -21.17 -25.46
N SER A 42 -48.03 -19.85 -25.31
CA SER A 42 -47.44 -19.07 -24.22
C SER A 42 -48.06 -19.26 -22.85
N SER A 43 -47.26 -19.75 -21.90
CA SER A 43 -47.13 -19.37 -20.47
C SER A 43 -46.10 -20.32 -19.83
N PRO A 44 -45.05 -19.85 -19.14
CA PRO A 44 -44.14 -20.77 -18.47
C PRO A 44 -44.89 -21.47 -17.32
N PRO A 45 -44.86 -22.82 -17.23
CA PRO A 45 -45.43 -23.51 -16.08
C PRO A 45 -44.58 -23.22 -14.85
N THR A 46 -45.19 -22.65 -13.82
CA THR A 46 -44.59 -22.49 -12.48
C THR A 46 -44.09 -23.85 -11.95
N PRO A 47 -42.90 -23.92 -11.32
CA PRO A 47 -42.32 -25.18 -10.88
C PRO A 47 -43.07 -25.74 -9.66
N MET A 48 -44.08 -26.58 -9.89
CA MET A 48 -44.86 -27.25 -8.83
C MET A 48 -44.18 -28.48 -8.20
N MET A 49 -42.96 -28.86 -8.61
CA MET A 49 -42.32 -30.10 -8.12
C MET A 49 -41.63 -29.97 -6.76
N ILE A 50 -41.11 -28.79 -6.41
CA ILE A 50 -40.35 -28.59 -5.16
C ILE A 50 -41.25 -28.74 -3.91
N PRO A 51 -42.50 -28.22 -3.87
CA PRO A 51 -43.42 -28.42 -2.74
C PRO A 51 -43.76 -29.90 -2.47
N GLN A 52 -43.76 -30.76 -3.49
CA GLN A 52 -44.09 -32.19 -3.34
C GLN A 52 -42.96 -32.98 -2.68
N CYS A 53 -41.69 -32.68 -3.03
CA CYS A 53 -40.54 -33.22 -2.30
C CYS A 53 -40.52 -32.77 -0.83
N HIS A 54 -40.86 -31.50 -0.56
CA HIS A 54 -40.96 -30.97 0.81
C HIS A 54 -42.01 -31.69 1.64
N HIS A 55 -43.20 -31.90 1.07
CA HIS A 55 -44.26 -32.60 1.78
C HIS A 55 -43.88 -34.06 2.05
N GLY A 56 -43.29 -34.75 1.07
CA GLY A 56 -42.73 -36.08 1.26
C GLY A 56 -41.70 -36.12 2.40
N LEU A 57 -40.70 -35.25 2.39
CA LEU A 57 -39.66 -35.18 3.43
C LEU A 57 -40.24 -34.88 4.83
N SER A 58 -41.24 -34.02 4.92
CA SER A 58 -41.94 -33.73 6.19
C SER A 58 -42.73 -34.94 6.70
N ILE A 59 -43.44 -35.66 5.82
CA ILE A 59 -44.14 -36.89 6.16
C ILE A 59 -43.13 -37.95 6.63
N LEU A 60 -42.00 -38.07 5.95
CA LEU A 60 -40.94 -39.00 6.35
C LEU A 60 -40.37 -38.68 7.72
N HIS A 61 -40.09 -37.42 8.00
CA HIS A 61 -39.65 -36.99 9.33
C HIS A 61 -40.69 -37.33 10.40
N GLN A 62 -41.97 -37.10 10.13
CA GLN A 62 -43.06 -37.47 11.05
C GLN A 62 -43.18 -38.98 11.26
N ILE A 63 -42.98 -39.79 10.20
CA ILE A 63 -42.93 -41.26 10.30
C ILE A 63 -41.81 -41.66 11.22
N LEU A 64 -40.59 -41.21 10.90
CA LEU A 64 -39.39 -41.62 11.61
C LEU A 64 -39.39 -41.15 13.07
N GLN A 65 -39.87 -39.93 13.34
CA GLN A 65 -40.07 -39.42 14.69
C GLN A 65 -41.10 -40.26 15.45
N LYS A 66 -42.23 -40.61 14.82
CA LYS A 66 -43.21 -41.51 15.43
C LYS A 66 -42.64 -42.91 15.65
N MET A 67 -41.79 -43.43 14.75
CA MET A 67 -41.11 -44.71 14.99
C MET A 67 -40.24 -44.65 16.24
N TYR A 68 -39.48 -43.55 16.39
CA TYR A 68 -38.62 -43.31 17.54
C TYR A 68 -39.44 -43.20 18.83
N ASP A 69 -40.55 -42.46 18.81
CA ASP A 69 -41.45 -42.32 19.96
C ASP A 69 -42.17 -43.64 20.32
N ILE A 70 -42.37 -44.54 19.34
CA ILE A 70 -43.01 -45.85 19.51
C ILE A 70 -41.99 -46.92 19.98
N MET A 71 -40.67 -46.69 19.88
CA MET A 71 -39.66 -47.62 20.39
C MET A 71 -39.93 -47.94 21.88
N PRO A 72 -40.28 -49.19 22.22
CA PRO A 72 -40.72 -49.49 23.57
C PRO A 72 -39.55 -49.44 24.55
N THR A 73 -39.75 -48.81 25.71
CA THR A 73 -38.97 -49.11 26.93
C THR A 73 -39.33 -50.49 27.53
N ALA A 74 -39.85 -51.42 26.71
CA ALA A 74 -40.58 -52.60 27.16
C ALA A 74 -39.65 -53.72 27.64
N SER A 75 -39.59 -53.87 28.95
CA SER A 75 -38.95 -55.00 29.65
C SER A 75 -39.84 -56.26 29.73
N THR A 76 -40.70 -56.54 28.75
CA THR A 76 -41.64 -57.68 28.83
C THR A 76 -41.22 -58.84 27.94
N SER A 77 -40.80 -59.93 28.60
CA SER A 77 -40.03 -61.08 28.09
C SER A 77 -40.82 -62.12 27.28
N THR A 78 -41.43 -61.75 26.16
CA THR A 78 -41.97 -62.75 25.22
C THR A 78 -41.14 -62.76 23.94
N ASP A 79 -40.35 -63.82 23.74
CA ASP A 79 -39.39 -63.99 22.62
C ASP A 79 -40.03 -63.73 21.24
N ASP A 80 -41.32 -64.04 21.06
CA ASP A 80 -42.04 -63.79 19.80
C ASP A 80 -42.21 -62.29 19.48
N VAL A 81 -42.40 -61.44 20.49
CA VAL A 81 -42.57 -59.98 20.29
C VAL A 81 -41.25 -59.33 19.91
N ASN A 82 -40.13 -59.82 20.47
CA ASN A 82 -38.80 -59.36 20.08
C ASN A 82 -38.48 -59.72 18.63
N HIS A 83 -38.88 -60.90 18.14
CA HIS A 83 -38.61 -61.28 16.75
C HIS A 83 -39.37 -60.42 15.73
N VAL A 84 -40.63 -60.08 16.02
CA VAL A 84 -41.43 -59.17 15.17
C VAL A 84 -40.86 -57.75 15.21
N TYR A 85 -40.46 -57.28 16.39
CA TYR A 85 -39.85 -55.96 16.56
C TYR A 85 -38.54 -55.84 15.78
N VAL A 86 -37.60 -56.79 15.95
CA VAL A 86 -36.32 -56.79 15.22
C VAL A 86 -36.55 -56.83 13.71
N ALA A 87 -37.46 -57.68 13.22
CA ALA A 87 -37.79 -57.72 11.79
C ALA A 87 -38.42 -56.41 11.28
N MET A 88 -39.22 -55.73 12.12
CA MET A 88 -39.83 -54.45 11.78
C MET A 88 -38.78 -53.34 11.74
N VAL A 89 -37.86 -53.29 12.70
CA VAL A 89 -36.72 -52.36 12.72
C VAL A 89 -35.81 -52.61 11.54
N GLU A 90 -35.41 -53.86 11.25
CA GLU A 90 -34.58 -54.20 10.09
C GLU A 90 -35.24 -53.77 8.77
N ASN A 91 -36.54 -54.02 8.61
CA ASN A 91 -37.27 -53.64 7.39
C ASN A 91 -37.41 -52.12 7.29
N CYS A 92 -37.68 -51.42 8.38
CA CYS A 92 -37.76 -49.96 8.38
C CYS A 92 -36.40 -49.32 8.14
N THR A 93 -35.32 -49.83 8.73
CA THR A 93 -33.95 -49.36 8.49
C THR A 93 -33.53 -49.64 7.05
N ALA A 94 -33.88 -50.80 6.48
CA ALA A 94 -33.65 -51.11 5.08
C ALA A 94 -34.42 -50.15 4.15
N LYS A 95 -35.70 -49.88 4.44
CA LYS A 95 -36.52 -48.91 3.69
C LYS A 95 -36.00 -47.49 3.83
N ALA A 96 -35.63 -47.04 5.02
CA ALA A 96 -35.03 -45.74 5.27
C ALA A 96 -33.69 -45.59 4.53
N ARG A 97 -32.88 -46.66 4.46
CA ARG A 97 -31.63 -46.67 3.69
C ARG A 97 -31.89 -46.57 2.18
N ILE A 98 -32.79 -47.40 1.64
CA ILE A 98 -33.17 -47.36 0.23
C ILE A 98 -33.70 -45.97 -0.10
N LEU A 99 -34.56 -45.44 0.75
CA LEU A 99 -35.16 -44.14 0.57
C LEU A 99 -34.15 -43.00 0.65
N SER A 100 -33.27 -42.99 1.65
CA SER A 100 -32.20 -41.99 1.77
C SER A 100 -31.30 -42.04 0.53
N SER A 101 -30.96 -43.25 0.04
CA SER A 101 -30.23 -43.45 -1.21
C SER A 101 -31.01 -42.92 -2.42
N ASP A 102 -32.30 -43.19 -2.51
CA ASP A 102 -33.15 -42.81 -3.64
C ASP A 102 -33.46 -41.32 -3.64
N VAL A 103 -33.65 -40.69 -2.48
CA VAL A 103 -33.78 -39.24 -2.35
C VAL A 103 -32.44 -38.57 -2.70
N MET A 104 -31.31 -39.06 -2.18
CA MET A 104 -30.01 -38.53 -2.58
C MET A 104 -29.78 -38.68 -4.09
N LYS A 105 -30.12 -39.82 -4.70
CA LYS A 105 -30.03 -40.01 -6.15
C LYS A 105 -31.01 -39.12 -6.91
N ALA A 106 -32.25 -38.98 -6.46
CA ALA A 106 -33.28 -38.19 -7.13
C ALA A 106 -32.93 -36.70 -7.06
N VAL A 107 -32.47 -36.21 -5.92
CA VAL A 107 -31.99 -34.83 -5.78
C VAL A 107 -30.77 -34.61 -6.67
N THR A 108 -29.81 -35.54 -6.69
CA THR A 108 -28.61 -35.45 -7.54
C THR A 108 -28.91 -35.57 -9.05
N MET A 109 -29.91 -36.38 -9.44
CA MET A 109 -30.28 -36.57 -10.85
C MET A 109 -31.22 -35.48 -11.37
N ASN A 110 -32.10 -34.92 -10.53
CA ASN A 110 -33.00 -33.84 -10.93
C ASN A 110 -32.24 -32.51 -11.13
N THR A 111 -31.20 -32.24 -10.34
CA THR A 111 -30.27 -31.12 -10.62
C THR A 111 -29.54 -31.28 -11.97
N MET A 112 -29.31 -32.50 -12.45
CA MET A 112 -28.65 -32.70 -13.75
C MET A 112 -29.56 -32.48 -14.96
N LYS A 113 -30.87 -32.70 -14.85
CA LYS A 113 -31.80 -32.64 -15.99
C LYS A 113 -32.22 -31.21 -16.37
N THR A 114 -32.24 -30.28 -15.43
CA THR A 114 -32.60 -28.87 -15.69
C THR A 114 -31.53 -28.12 -16.51
N SER A 115 -30.27 -28.54 -16.41
CA SER A 115 -29.14 -27.85 -17.07
C SER A 115 -28.94 -28.16 -18.57
N ASN A 116 -29.66 -29.13 -19.16
CA ASN A 116 -29.37 -29.63 -20.52
C ASN A 116 -30.45 -29.26 -21.57
N GLY A 117 -31.24 -28.21 -21.32
CA GLY A 117 -32.14 -27.62 -22.30
C GLY A 117 -31.37 -27.07 -23.51
N ASN A 118 -31.52 -27.74 -24.65
CA ASN A 118 -30.84 -27.44 -25.91
C ASN A 118 -31.01 -25.96 -26.31
N GLY A 119 -29.89 -25.26 -26.47
CA GLY A 119 -29.83 -23.82 -26.64
C GLY A 119 -30.38 -23.32 -27.98
N ASN A 120 -31.36 -22.42 -27.92
CA ASN A 120 -31.57 -21.40 -28.93
C ASN A 120 -32.45 -20.27 -28.39
N SER A 121 -31.88 -19.25 -27.74
CA SER A 121 -32.57 -17.97 -27.50
C SER A 121 -31.64 -16.91 -26.91
N ASN A 122 -31.40 -15.86 -27.69
CA ASN A 122 -30.75 -14.60 -27.31
C ASN A 122 -31.64 -13.74 -26.37
N SER A 123 -32.23 -14.32 -25.32
CA SER A 123 -33.01 -13.56 -24.34
C SER A 123 -32.26 -13.54 -23.01
N SER A 124 -31.63 -12.41 -22.69
CA SER A 124 -30.95 -12.16 -21.41
C SER A 124 -31.96 -11.93 -20.28
N SER A 125 -32.82 -12.92 -19.99
CA SER A 125 -33.62 -12.91 -18.77
C SER A 125 -32.83 -13.60 -17.67
N MET A 126 -32.32 -12.78 -16.73
CA MET A 126 -31.67 -13.18 -15.48
C MET A 126 -32.51 -14.26 -14.77
N GLU A 127 -31.99 -15.50 -14.73
CA GLU A 127 -32.64 -16.62 -14.04
C GLU A 127 -32.73 -16.29 -12.54
N VAL A 128 -33.95 -16.26 -12.01
CA VAL A 128 -34.22 -16.08 -10.59
C VAL A 128 -33.62 -17.26 -9.83
N VAL A 129 -32.67 -16.98 -8.95
CA VAL A 129 -32.02 -17.97 -8.08
C VAL A 129 -33.09 -18.63 -7.20
N ASP A 130 -33.20 -19.96 -7.29
CA ASP A 130 -34.23 -20.77 -6.65
C ASP A 130 -33.98 -20.88 -5.12
N GLU A 131 -34.73 -20.11 -4.32
CA GLU A 131 -34.67 -20.11 -2.84
C GLU A 131 -34.92 -21.50 -2.22
N GLY A 132 -35.54 -22.44 -2.94
CA GLY A 132 -35.83 -23.79 -2.45
C GLY A 132 -34.61 -24.65 -2.12
N GLY A 133 -33.40 -24.24 -2.53
CA GLY A 133 -32.17 -25.01 -2.34
C GLY A 133 -31.74 -25.21 -0.88
N VAL A 134 -32.02 -24.24 0.01
CA VAL A 134 -31.55 -24.28 1.41
C VAL A 134 -32.36 -25.27 2.24
N GLU A 135 -33.69 -25.26 2.09
CA GLU A 135 -34.59 -26.11 2.86
C GLU A 135 -34.40 -27.60 2.52
N VAL A 136 -34.11 -27.92 1.25
CA VAL A 136 -33.81 -29.29 0.79
C VAL A 136 -32.55 -29.84 1.47
N GLN A 137 -31.51 -29.01 1.64
CA GLN A 137 -30.27 -29.44 2.28
C GLN A 137 -30.48 -29.79 3.76
N GLN A 138 -31.24 -28.96 4.47
CA GLN A 138 -31.58 -29.23 5.87
C GLN A 138 -32.34 -30.54 6.02
N ALA A 139 -33.31 -30.80 5.13
CA ALA A 139 -34.07 -32.05 5.15
C ALA A 139 -33.19 -33.28 4.87
N ILE A 140 -32.22 -33.17 3.95
CA ILE A 140 -31.27 -34.26 3.67
C ILE A 140 -30.35 -34.51 4.86
N ALA A 141 -29.86 -33.47 5.54
CA ALA A 141 -29.05 -33.61 6.75
C ALA A 141 -29.84 -34.31 7.87
N GLN A 142 -31.10 -33.94 8.08
CA GLN A 142 -31.97 -34.60 9.07
C GLN A 142 -32.24 -36.06 8.74
N MET A 143 -32.57 -36.37 7.49
CA MET A 143 -32.75 -37.76 7.06
C MET A 143 -31.50 -38.60 7.30
N LEU A 144 -30.33 -38.03 7.05
CA LEU A 144 -29.05 -38.70 7.26
C LEU A 144 -28.82 -39.02 8.73
N GLU A 145 -29.04 -38.05 9.62
CA GLU A 145 -28.97 -38.24 11.06
C GLU A 145 -29.88 -39.38 11.52
N ILE A 146 -31.14 -39.35 11.07
CA ILE A 146 -32.10 -40.40 11.43
C ILE A 146 -31.68 -41.76 10.88
N THR A 147 -31.16 -41.80 9.65
CA THR A 147 -30.66 -43.04 9.03
C THR A 147 -29.52 -43.63 9.85
N LEU A 148 -28.60 -42.80 10.36
CA LEU A 148 -27.51 -43.22 11.24
C LEU A 148 -28.06 -43.73 12.57
N ARG A 149 -28.99 -43.00 13.21
CA ARG A 149 -29.64 -43.43 14.45
C ARG A 149 -30.29 -44.81 14.30
N LEU A 150 -31.14 -44.99 13.29
CA LEU A 150 -31.80 -46.27 13.00
C LEU A 150 -30.81 -47.41 12.74
N HIS A 151 -29.67 -47.11 12.12
CA HIS A 151 -28.66 -48.11 11.83
C HIS A 151 -27.95 -48.59 13.10
N TYR A 152 -27.56 -47.69 13.99
CA TYR A 152 -26.93 -48.03 15.26
C TYR A 152 -27.89 -48.72 16.24
N PHE A 153 -29.17 -48.31 16.28
CA PHE A 153 -30.18 -49.01 17.09
C PHE A 153 -30.43 -50.44 16.61
N ALA A 154 -30.44 -50.67 15.29
CA ALA A 154 -30.61 -52.02 14.75
C ALA A 154 -29.43 -52.95 15.06
N ASP A 155 -28.21 -52.42 15.14
CA ASP A 155 -27.00 -53.22 15.43
C ASP A 155 -26.93 -53.67 16.89
N ASP A 156 -27.32 -52.80 17.83
CA ASP A 156 -27.35 -53.11 19.26
C ASP A 156 -28.28 -54.31 19.58
N ASP A 157 -29.44 -54.42 18.91
CA ASP A 157 -30.39 -55.52 19.13
C ASP A 157 -29.90 -56.87 18.56
N VAL A 158 -29.18 -56.85 17.43
CA VAL A 158 -28.67 -58.07 16.77
C VAL A 158 -27.50 -58.67 17.56
N ASN A 159 -26.65 -57.84 18.16
CA ASN A 159 -25.46 -58.29 18.89
C ASN A 159 -25.79 -59.00 20.23
N VAL A 160 -26.94 -58.72 20.84
CA VAL A 160 -27.36 -59.35 22.11
C VAL A 160 -27.64 -60.86 21.94
N ASN A 161 -27.98 -61.32 20.73
CA ASN A 161 -28.30 -62.72 20.45
C ASN A 161 -27.19 -63.49 19.71
N ALA A 162 -26.23 -62.82 19.08
CA ALA A 162 -25.24 -63.42 18.19
C ALA A 162 -23.87 -63.65 18.85
N ASN A 163 -23.80 -64.52 19.86
CA ASN A 163 -22.58 -64.79 20.64
C ASN A 163 -21.47 -65.59 19.89
N ALA A 164 -21.42 -65.59 18.54
CA ALA A 164 -20.55 -66.52 17.81
C ALA A 164 -19.90 -66.07 16.48
N ASN A 165 -20.10 -64.85 15.95
CA ASN A 165 -19.48 -64.48 14.65
C ASN A 165 -18.88 -63.06 14.66
N ALA A 166 -17.55 -62.97 14.72
CA ALA A 166 -16.81 -61.70 14.66
C ALA A 166 -16.86 -60.98 13.28
N ASN A 167 -17.37 -61.63 12.23
CA ASN A 167 -17.43 -61.08 10.87
C ASN A 167 -18.55 -60.06 10.63
N THR A 168 -19.51 -59.88 11.54
CA THR A 168 -20.64 -58.96 11.35
C THR A 168 -20.28 -57.48 11.56
N ASN A 169 -19.33 -57.16 12.45
CA ASN A 169 -18.95 -55.77 12.75
C ASN A 169 -18.32 -55.03 11.55
N ASP A 170 -17.58 -55.73 10.68
CA ASP A 170 -16.97 -55.11 9.49
C ASP A 170 -18.04 -54.63 8.48
N ASN A 171 -19.16 -55.33 8.39
CA ASN A 171 -20.25 -54.98 7.46
C ASN A 171 -21.01 -53.71 7.93
N VAL A 172 -21.21 -53.55 9.24
CA VAL A 172 -21.88 -52.37 9.82
C VAL A 172 -21.05 -51.11 9.57
N ASN A 173 -19.75 -51.15 9.87
CA ASN A 173 -18.85 -50.03 9.61
C ASN A 173 -18.78 -49.69 8.12
N THR A 174 -18.82 -50.69 7.24
CA THR A 174 -18.86 -50.47 5.79
C THR A 174 -20.12 -49.69 5.38
N ASN A 175 -21.29 -50.07 5.89
CA ASN A 175 -22.56 -49.38 5.57
C ASN A 175 -22.59 -47.93 6.09
N VAL A 176 -22.10 -47.69 7.30
CA VAL A 176 -21.99 -46.32 7.85
C VAL A 176 -21.09 -45.46 6.96
N ASN A 177 -19.94 -45.98 6.57
CA ASN A 177 -19.00 -45.27 5.71
C ASN A 177 -19.59 -44.98 4.33
N GLU A 178 -20.43 -45.87 3.77
CA GLU A 178 -21.16 -45.61 2.53
C GLU A 178 -22.17 -44.48 2.67
N ILE A 179 -22.89 -44.41 3.79
CA ILE A 179 -23.86 -43.33 4.08
C ILE A 179 -23.13 -41.99 4.19
N VAL A 180 -22.06 -41.93 4.99
CA VAL A 180 -21.21 -40.73 5.14
C VAL A 180 -20.67 -40.28 3.79
N LYS A 181 -20.06 -41.20 3.03
CA LYS A 181 -19.54 -40.93 1.68
C LYS A 181 -20.63 -40.47 0.71
N GLY A 182 -21.85 -41.00 0.83
CA GLY A 182 -23.01 -40.58 0.04
C GLY A 182 -23.34 -39.10 0.27
N TYR A 183 -23.45 -38.71 1.53
CA TYR A 183 -23.72 -37.31 1.91
C TYR A 183 -22.59 -36.37 1.50
N THR A 184 -21.33 -36.76 1.72
CA THR A 184 -20.19 -35.94 1.32
C THR A 184 -20.13 -35.73 -0.19
N ASN A 185 -20.41 -36.76 -0.98
CA ASN A 185 -20.51 -36.63 -2.44
C ASN A 185 -21.68 -35.75 -2.87
N TYR A 186 -22.82 -35.82 -2.17
CA TYR A 186 -23.96 -34.94 -2.40
C TYR A 186 -23.55 -33.47 -2.18
N GLN A 187 -22.93 -33.14 -1.05
CA GLN A 187 -22.49 -31.77 -0.76
C GLN A 187 -21.45 -31.27 -1.79
N ARG A 188 -20.48 -32.10 -2.16
CA ARG A 188 -19.54 -31.80 -3.27
C ARG A 188 -20.27 -31.50 -4.58
N HIS A 189 -21.33 -32.26 -4.89
CA HIS A 189 -22.13 -32.03 -6.09
C HIS A 189 -22.90 -30.71 -6.03
N VAL A 190 -23.48 -30.37 -4.88
CA VAL A 190 -24.19 -29.09 -4.70
C VAL A 190 -23.24 -27.92 -4.91
N LEU A 191 -22.04 -27.95 -4.34
CA LEU A 191 -21.01 -26.92 -4.58
C LEU A 191 -20.75 -26.74 -6.09
N ARG A 192 -20.44 -27.83 -6.80
CA ARG A 192 -20.19 -27.79 -8.25
C ARG A 192 -21.39 -27.24 -9.02
N HIS A 193 -22.60 -27.63 -8.64
CA HIS A 193 -23.82 -27.18 -9.31
C HIS A 193 -24.03 -25.68 -9.14
N ARG A 194 -23.88 -25.15 -7.91
CA ARG A 194 -24.06 -23.72 -7.62
C ARG A 194 -22.97 -22.84 -8.24
N SER A 195 -21.74 -23.33 -8.32
CA SER A 195 -20.64 -22.59 -8.95
C SER A 195 -20.62 -22.69 -10.49
N LYS A 196 -21.33 -23.67 -11.07
CA LYS A 196 -21.31 -23.94 -12.52
C LYS A 196 -21.71 -22.74 -13.39
N PRO A 197 -22.77 -21.95 -13.10
CA PRO A 197 -23.19 -20.84 -13.95
C PRO A 197 -22.09 -19.78 -14.11
N SER A 198 -21.44 -19.41 -13.01
CA SER A 198 -20.36 -18.41 -13.03
C SER A 198 -19.12 -18.93 -13.78
N ILE A 199 -18.72 -20.18 -13.55
CA ILE A 199 -17.61 -20.82 -14.30
C ILE A 199 -17.95 -20.95 -15.80
N ALA A 200 -19.18 -21.32 -16.14
CA ALA A 200 -19.62 -21.46 -17.52
C ALA A 200 -19.61 -20.10 -18.25
N THR A 201 -20.10 -19.05 -17.61
CA THR A 201 -20.08 -17.67 -18.13
C THR A 201 -18.65 -17.21 -18.40
N LEU A 202 -17.74 -17.40 -17.44
CA LEU A 202 -16.32 -17.10 -17.64
C LEU A 202 -15.71 -17.94 -18.78
N ALA A 203 -16.02 -19.23 -18.86
CA ALA A 203 -15.52 -20.09 -19.94
C ALA A 203 -16.01 -19.65 -21.32
N THR A 204 -17.26 -19.16 -21.42
CA THR A 204 -17.79 -18.59 -22.66
C THR A 204 -17.07 -17.29 -23.02
N LEU A 205 -16.87 -16.37 -22.07
CA LEU A 205 -16.13 -15.13 -22.28
C LEU A 205 -14.70 -15.40 -22.75
N ARG A 206 -14.00 -16.33 -22.09
CA ARG A 206 -12.66 -16.78 -22.51
C ARG A 206 -12.64 -17.30 -23.93
N LYS A 207 -13.63 -18.11 -24.32
CA LYS A 207 -13.75 -18.62 -25.68
C LYS A 207 -13.94 -17.48 -26.69
N TYR A 208 -14.76 -16.48 -26.39
CA TYR A 208 -14.95 -15.31 -27.26
C TYR A 208 -13.69 -14.45 -27.37
N ALA A 209 -13.01 -14.19 -26.25
CA ALA A 209 -11.74 -13.46 -26.22
C ALA A 209 -10.63 -14.17 -27.02
N MET A 210 -10.47 -15.48 -26.80
CA MET A 210 -9.51 -16.32 -27.55
C MET A 210 -9.80 -16.35 -29.05
N ASN A 211 -11.08 -16.45 -29.44
CA ASN A 211 -11.47 -16.40 -30.86
C ASN A 211 -11.17 -15.03 -31.50
N SER A 212 -11.17 -13.98 -30.68
CA SER A 212 -10.87 -12.60 -31.11
C SER A 212 -9.38 -12.25 -31.01
N GLY A 213 -8.55 -13.17 -30.47
CA GLY A 213 -7.11 -12.97 -30.31
C GLY A 213 -6.74 -11.89 -29.29
N MET A 214 -7.60 -11.65 -28.30
CA MET A 214 -7.43 -10.63 -27.25
C MET A 214 -7.63 -11.24 -25.86
N GLY A 215 -7.24 -10.50 -24.81
CA GLY A 215 -7.50 -10.88 -23.42
C GLY A 215 -8.99 -10.80 -23.07
N VAL A 216 -9.39 -11.51 -22.01
CA VAL A 216 -10.79 -11.49 -21.53
C VAL A 216 -11.23 -10.09 -21.11
N MET A 217 -10.36 -9.37 -20.42
CA MET A 217 -10.63 -8.01 -19.96
C MET A 217 -10.79 -7.06 -21.14
N ASP A 218 -9.89 -7.14 -22.11
CA ASP A 218 -9.91 -6.35 -23.34
C ASP A 218 -11.23 -6.60 -24.10
N TYR A 219 -11.67 -7.85 -24.15
CA TYR A 219 -12.94 -8.23 -24.76
C TYR A 219 -14.13 -7.59 -24.04
N ILE A 220 -14.17 -7.64 -22.69
CA ILE A 220 -15.24 -7.02 -21.89
C ILE A 220 -15.25 -5.51 -22.04
N ASP A 221 -14.08 -4.85 -22.02
CA ASP A 221 -13.98 -3.40 -22.19
C ASP A 221 -14.47 -2.98 -23.57
N ILE A 222 -14.13 -3.75 -24.63
CA ILE A 222 -14.62 -3.52 -25.99
C ILE A 222 -16.14 -3.75 -26.06
N GLU A 223 -16.64 -4.83 -25.48
CA GLU A 223 -18.07 -5.15 -25.48
C GLU A 223 -18.88 -4.10 -24.72
N HIS A 224 -18.41 -3.65 -23.56
CA HIS A 224 -19.02 -2.57 -22.79
C HIS A 224 -18.96 -1.24 -23.55
N THR A 225 -17.85 -0.94 -24.23
CA THR A 225 -17.74 0.27 -25.06
C THR A 225 -18.74 0.22 -26.22
N MET A 226 -18.85 -0.93 -26.90
CA MET A 226 -19.82 -1.13 -27.98
C MET A 226 -21.27 -1.07 -27.49
N GLU A 227 -21.55 -1.60 -26.31
CA GLU A 227 -22.88 -1.55 -25.71
C GLU A 227 -23.24 -0.13 -25.27
N GLN A 228 -22.28 0.60 -24.68
CA GLN A 228 -22.46 2.00 -24.33
C GLN A 228 -22.69 2.86 -25.58
N GLU A 229 -21.91 2.66 -26.64
CA GLU A 229 -22.13 3.35 -27.93
C GLU A 229 -23.52 3.01 -28.50
N ARG A 230 -23.97 1.75 -28.41
CA ARG A 230 -25.32 1.37 -28.84
C ARG A 230 -26.40 2.04 -28.00
N GLN A 231 -26.23 2.08 -26.68
CA GLN A 231 -27.15 2.76 -25.77
C GLN A 231 -27.18 4.27 -25.99
N GLU A 232 -26.02 4.88 -26.29
CA GLU A 232 -25.91 6.30 -26.64
C GLU A 232 -26.57 6.60 -28.00
N GLU A 233 -26.43 5.72 -29.00
CA GLU A 233 -27.14 5.83 -30.28
C GLU A 233 -28.67 5.69 -30.09
N GLU A 234 -29.12 4.76 -29.25
CA GLU A 234 -30.53 4.60 -28.88
C GLU A 234 -31.05 5.80 -28.08
N HIS A 235 -30.25 6.32 -27.13
CA HIS A 235 -30.58 7.51 -26.35
C HIS A 235 -30.56 8.77 -27.21
N GLN A 236 -29.68 8.91 -28.21
CA GLN A 236 -29.71 10.02 -29.16
C GLN A 236 -30.96 9.93 -30.06
N GLN A 237 -31.38 8.73 -30.45
CA GLN A 237 -32.64 8.52 -31.17
C GLN A 237 -33.88 8.82 -30.30
N GLN A 238 -33.84 8.52 -29.00
CA GLN A 238 -34.93 8.80 -28.05
C GLN A 238 -34.94 10.24 -27.52
N GLN A 239 -33.78 10.89 -27.34
CA GLN A 239 -33.68 12.30 -26.93
C GLN A 239 -34.15 13.27 -28.01
N GLN A 240 -34.12 12.86 -29.30
CA GLN A 240 -34.84 13.60 -30.35
C GLN A 240 -36.37 13.53 -30.17
N GLN A 241 -36.90 12.64 -29.32
CA GLN A 241 -38.34 12.49 -29.07
C GLN A 241 -38.80 12.93 -27.68
N GLN A 242 -37.95 12.98 -26.65
CA GLN A 242 -38.34 13.42 -25.30
C GLN A 242 -37.18 14.11 -24.54
N GLN A 243 -37.19 15.44 -24.50
CA GLN A 243 -36.46 16.22 -23.50
C GLN A 243 -37.26 16.26 -22.20
N GLN A 244 -36.93 15.39 -21.23
CA GLN A 244 -36.97 15.66 -19.78
C GLN A 244 -36.79 14.35 -18.98
N HIS A 245 -35.74 14.32 -18.16
CA HIS A 245 -35.34 13.36 -17.11
C HIS A 245 -34.13 12.47 -17.41
N VAL A 246 -32.95 12.95 -16.99
CA VAL A 246 -31.73 12.15 -16.83
C VAL A 246 -31.60 11.83 -15.34
N ASN A 247 -31.75 10.56 -14.98
CA ASN A 247 -31.34 10.03 -13.67
C ASN A 247 -30.02 9.27 -13.87
N ASN A 248 -28.96 9.77 -13.26
CA ASN A 248 -27.66 9.11 -13.18
C ASN A 248 -27.76 7.91 -12.22
N ASN A 249 -28.12 6.73 -12.75
CA ASN A 249 -27.80 5.48 -12.07
C ASN A 249 -26.46 5.00 -12.62
N ASN A 250 -25.38 5.37 -11.93
CA ASN A 250 -24.08 4.73 -12.09
C ASN A 250 -24.27 3.26 -11.68
N HIS A 251 -24.49 2.39 -12.65
CA HIS A 251 -24.51 0.95 -12.39
C HIS A 251 -23.08 0.54 -12.04
N ASP A 252 -22.86 0.22 -10.75
CA ASP A 252 -21.55 -0.09 -10.18
C ASP A 252 -20.79 -1.14 -10.99
N GLY A 253 -19.49 -0.89 -11.19
CA GLY A 253 -18.55 -1.64 -12.04
C GLY A 253 -18.22 -3.08 -11.59
N VAL A 254 -19.17 -3.80 -11.03
CA VAL A 254 -19.06 -5.21 -10.61
C VAL A 254 -18.85 -6.14 -11.82
N GLU A 255 -19.27 -5.74 -13.02
CA GLU A 255 -19.15 -6.56 -14.23
C GLU A 255 -17.73 -6.61 -14.84
N ARG A 256 -16.79 -5.82 -14.34
CA ARG A 256 -15.46 -5.69 -14.97
C ARG A 256 -14.44 -6.74 -14.56
N ARG A 257 -14.75 -7.69 -13.67
CA ARG A 257 -13.75 -8.63 -13.12
C ARG A 257 -14.24 -10.08 -13.14
N PRO A 258 -14.28 -10.72 -14.32
CA PRO A 258 -14.99 -11.98 -14.52
C PRO A 258 -14.32 -13.16 -13.80
N HIS A 259 -12.99 -13.18 -13.66
CA HIS A 259 -12.29 -14.26 -12.96
C HIS A 259 -12.45 -14.11 -11.44
N ALA A 260 -12.27 -12.90 -10.94
CA ALA A 260 -12.54 -12.56 -9.54
C ALA A 260 -13.98 -12.87 -9.13
N ALA A 261 -14.96 -12.52 -9.96
CA ALA A 261 -16.37 -12.83 -9.71
C ALA A 261 -16.59 -14.35 -9.62
N ALA A 262 -16.01 -15.13 -10.54
CA ALA A 262 -16.13 -16.58 -10.50
C ALA A 262 -15.49 -17.21 -9.26
N VAL A 263 -14.29 -16.78 -8.86
CA VAL A 263 -13.64 -17.26 -7.63
C VAL A 263 -14.46 -16.88 -6.39
N THR A 264 -14.99 -15.66 -6.34
CA THR A 264 -15.83 -15.18 -5.23
C THR A 264 -17.08 -16.04 -5.08
N VAL A 265 -17.75 -16.37 -6.18
CA VAL A 265 -18.91 -17.27 -6.17
C VAL A 265 -18.50 -18.66 -5.69
N ILE A 266 -17.40 -19.23 -6.20
CA ILE A 266 -16.94 -20.57 -5.79
C ILE A 266 -16.67 -20.63 -4.27
N LEU A 267 -15.89 -19.68 -3.75
CA LEU A 267 -15.53 -19.68 -2.33
C LEU A 267 -16.70 -19.26 -1.44
N GLY A 268 -17.54 -18.32 -1.88
CA GLY A 268 -18.77 -17.93 -1.18
C GLY A 268 -19.75 -19.09 -1.05
N GLU A 269 -19.99 -19.83 -2.12
CA GLU A 269 -20.81 -21.05 -2.08
C GLU A 269 -20.19 -22.12 -1.18
N ALA A 270 -18.87 -22.32 -1.22
CA ALA A 270 -18.19 -23.24 -0.32
C ALA A 270 -18.38 -22.83 1.16
N CYS A 271 -18.21 -21.54 1.50
CA CYS A 271 -18.46 -21.03 2.84
C CYS A 271 -19.91 -21.26 3.29
N SER A 272 -20.88 -21.04 2.40
CA SER A 272 -22.31 -21.26 2.70
C SER A 272 -22.64 -22.71 3.06
N LEU A 273 -21.90 -23.68 2.50
CA LEU A 273 -22.05 -25.10 2.78
C LEU A 273 -21.25 -25.55 4.01
N ILE A 274 -20.05 -24.98 4.20
CA ILE A 274 -19.14 -25.35 5.30
C ILE A 274 -19.64 -24.77 6.63
N HIS A 275 -20.13 -23.53 6.66
CA HIS A 275 -20.51 -22.88 7.92
C HIS A 275 -21.58 -23.64 8.73
N PRO A 276 -22.69 -24.12 8.12
CA PRO A 276 -23.65 -24.97 8.85
C PRO A 276 -23.04 -26.30 9.34
N LEU A 277 -22.11 -26.89 8.58
CA LEU A 277 -21.41 -28.12 8.99
C LEU A 277 -20.46 -27.86 10.17
N MET A 278 -19.84 -26.68 10.24
CA MET A 278 -19.04 -26.27 11.41
C MET A 278 -19.91 -26.15 12.66
N MET A 279 -21.06 -25.48 12.56
CA MET A 279 -22.01 -25.39 13.67
C MET A 279 -22.48 -26.78 14.13
N TRP A 280 -22.68 -27.70 13.18
CA TRP A 280 -23.06 -29.08 13.51
C TRP A 280 -21.90 -29.88 14.14
N LYS A 281 -20.67 -29.69 13.64
CA LYS A 281 -19.44 -30.28 14.21
C LYS A 281 -19.25 -29.84 15.67
N ASP A 282 -19.42 -28.56 15.95
CA ASP A 282 -19.25 -28.00 17.30
C ASP A 282 -20.35 -28.52 18.23
N GLY A 283 -21.61 -28.51 17.78
CA GLY A 283 -22.75 -29.06 18.53
C GLY A 283 -22.61 -30.55 18.84
N THR A 284 -22.20 -31.36 17.87
CA THR A 284 -21.95 -32.81 18.06
C THR A 284 -20.73 -33.07 18.93
N GLY A 285 -19.68 -32.25 18.83
CA GLY A 285 -18.50 -32.31 19.69
C GLY A 285 -18.84 -32.04 21.17
N HIS A 286 -19.62 -31.00 21.45
CA HIS A 286 -20.09 -30.72 22.81
C HIS A 286 -21.01 -31.81 23.35
N ALA A 287 -21.93 -32.31 22.52
CA ALA A 287 -22.81 -33.41 22.89
C ALA A 287 -22.01 -34.68 23.22
N LEU A 288 -21.00 -35.01 22.41
CA LEU A 288 -20.10 -36.13 22.62
C LEU A 288 -19.30 -35.97 23.91
N ALA A 289 -18.69 -34.81 24.16
CA ALA A 289 -17.92 -34.54 25.38
C ALA A 289 -18.79 -34.72 26.64
N HIS A 290 -20.02 -34.21 26.61
CA HIS A 290 -20.97 -34.35 27.72
C HIS A 290 -21.40 -35.82 27.91
N LEU A 291 -21.65 -36.59 26.84
CA LEU A 291 -21.97 -38.01 26.93
C LEU A 291 -20.80 -38.84 27.48
N MET A 292 -19.56 -38.51 27.09
CA MET A 292 -18.35 -39.14 27.63
C MET A 292 -18.17 -38.82 29.13
N GLU A 293 -18.37 -37.56 29.53
CA GLU A 293 -18.30 -37.14 30.93
C GLU A 293 -19.37 -37.85 31.79
N GLN A 294 -20.60 -37.95 31.31
CA GLN A 294 -21.66 -38.71 31.97
C GLN A 294 -21.28 -40.19 32.14
N THR A 295 -20.68 -40.78 31.11
CA THR A 295 -20.24 -42.18 31.13
C THR A 295 -19.10 -42.39 32.12
N GLN A 296 -18.11 -41.49 32.17
CA GLN A 296 -16.99 -41.54 33.11
C GLN A 296 -17.44 -41.34 34.56
N THR A 297 -18.32 -40.37 34.81
CA THR A 297 -18.92 -40.13 36.14
C THR A 297 -19.71 -41.35 36.63
N ARG A 298 -20.38 -42.04 35.69
CA ARG A 298 -21.10 -43.28 35.99
C ARG A 298 -20.17 -44.45 36.31
N MET A 299 -19.03 -44.59 35.62
CA MET A 299 -18.04 -45.62 35.97
C MET A 299 -17.48 -45.43 37.39
N HIS A 300 -17.22 -44.19 37.81
CA HIS A 300 -16.73 -43.90 39.17
C HIS A 300 -17.79 -44.20 40.25
N THR A 301 -19.07 -43.90 40.01
CA THR A 301 -20.15 -44.16 40.98
C THR A 301 -20.58 -45.63 41.06
N THR A 302 -20.42 -46.41 39.98
CA THR A 302 -20.85 -47.82 39.94
C THR A 302 -19.88 -48.78 40.67
N THR A 303 -18.67 -48.34 40.98
CA THR A 303 -17.66 -49.17 41.67
C THR A 303 -18.06 -49.52 43.12
N THR A 304 -19.07 -48.87 43.70
CA THR A 304 -19.46 -49.05 45.12
C THR A 304 -20.71 -49.91 45.35
N ASN A 305 -21.47 -50.35 44.33
CA ASN A 305 -22.75 -51.04 44.57
C ASN A 305 -23.04 -52.20 43.57
N ASN A 306 -22.75 -53.45 43.97
CA ASN A 306 -22.49 -54.55 43.03
C ASN A 306 -23.66 -55.54 42.75
N ASN A 307 -24.93 -55.20 43.01
CA ASN A 307 -26.03 -56.20 43.02
C ASN A 307 -27.26 -55.92 42.13
N ASN A 308 -27.18 -55.10 41.07
CA ASN A 308 -28.38 -54.80 40.26
C ASN A 308 -28.22 -55.09 38.74
N SER A 309 -28.85 -56.18 38.28
CA SER A 309 -28.84 -56.67 36.90
C SER A 309 -29.57 -55.78 35.88
N ASN A 310 -30.34 -54.78 36.33
CA ASN A 310 -30.99 -53.81 35.45
C ASN A 310 -30.07 -52.71 34.89
N SER A 311 -28.80 -52.61 35.32
CA SER A 311 -27.89 -51.57 34.84
C SER A 311 -27.38 -51.80 33.41
N LYS A 312 -27.38 -53.05 32.94
CA LYS A 312 -26.79 -53.44 31.64
C LYS A 312 -27.51 -52.82 30.44
N ASN A 313 -28.84 -52.71 30.49
CA ASN A 313 -29.64 -52.17 29.38
C ASN A 313 -29.50 -50.64 29.20
N ARG A 314 -29.26 -49.90 30.29
CA ARG A 314 -29.07 -48.44 30.25
C ARG A 314 -27.66 -48.01 29.81
N ASN A 315 -26.73 -48.95 29.66
CA ASN A 315 -25.39 -48.62 29.17
C ASN A 315 -25.35 -48.74 27.63
N SER A 316 -26.06 -49.71 27.04
CA SER A 316 -26.15 -49.88 25.58
C SER A 316 -26.69 -48.62 24.87
N VAL A 317 -27.77 -48.01 25.39
CA VAL A 317 -28.36 -46.81 24.77
C VAL A 317 -27.36 -45.66 24.72
N ASN A 318 -26.60 -45.45 25.80
CA ASN A 318 -25.57 -44.41 25.82
C ASN A 318 -24.42 -44.74 24.86
N ASP A 319 -24.02 -46.01 24.74
CA ASP A 319 -22.97 -46.44 23.83
C ASP A 319 -23.38 -46.23 22.35
N SER A 320 -24.64 -46.52 22.00
CA SER A 320 -25.17 -46.25 20.65
C SER A 320 -25.20 -44.76 20.32
N GLU A 321 -25.66 -43.91 21.26
CA GLU A 321 -25.69 -42.46 21.07
C GLU A 321 -24.27 -41.88 20.94
N ILE A 322 -23.31 -42.36 21.74
CA ILE A 322 -21.90 -41.98 21.61
C ILE A 322 -21.39 -42.31 20.19
N LYS A 323 -21.62 -43.53 19.69
CA LYS A 323 -21.22 -43.92 18.32
C LYS A 323 -21.90 -43.07 17.23
N ILE A 324 -23.17 -42.71 17.43
CA ILE A 324 -23.91 -41.83 16.52
C ILE A 324 -23.26 -40.44 16.50
N GLN A 325 -23.02 -39.84 17.66
CA GLN A 325 -22.39 -38.52 17.76
C GLN A 325 -20.96 -38.54 17.22
N GLU A 326 -20.17 -39.58 17.49
CA GLU A 326 -18.84 -39.79 16.90
C GLU A 326 -18.91 -39.87 15.37
N THR A 327 -19.90 -40.58 14.84
CA THR A 327 -20.07 -40.75 13.38
C THR A 327 -20.52 -39.47 12.71
N LEU A 328 -21.45 -38.72 13.32
CA LEU A 328 -21.88 -37.40 12.85
C LEU A 328 -20.71 -36.42 12.88
N HIS A 329 -19.96 -36.39 13.98
CA HIS A 329 -18.76 -35.57 14.09
C HIS A 329 -17.76 -35.92 12.99
N ARG A 330 -17.40 -37.20 12.82
CA ARG A 330 -16.52 -37.68 11.75
C ARG A 330 -17.01 -37.26 10.36
N MET A 331 -18.30 -37.45 10.10
CA MET A 331 -18.92 -37.09 8.83
C MET A 331 -18.86 -35.58 8.55
N THR A 332 -19.13 -34.74 9.54
CA THR A 332 -19.04 -33.28 9.38
C THR A 332 -17.60 -32.88 9.04
N VAL A 333 -16.61 -33.42 9.75
CA VAL A 333 -15.17 -33.17 9.48
C VAL A 333 -14.78 -33.62 8.08
N GLU A 334 -15.09 -34.87 7.69
CA GLU A 334 -14.80 -35.39 6.35
C GLU A 334 -15.47 -34.58 5.24
N THR A 335 -16.70 -34.12 5.48
CA THR A 335 -17.46 -33.33 4.51
C THR A 335 -16.91 -31.91 4.37
N ILE A 336 -16.53 -31.26 5.48
CA ILE A 336 -15.85 -29.96 5.46
C ILE A 336 -14.55 -30.06 4.68
N GLN A 337 -13.73 -31.08 4.96
CA GLN A 337 -12.47 -31.30 4.26
C GLN A 337 -12.68 -31.48 2.75
N ILE A 338 -13.63 -32.31 2.34
CA ILE A 338 -13.90 -32.57 0.93
C ILE A 338 -14.45 -31.33 0.20
N LEU A 339 -15.32 -30.55 0.86
CA LEU A 339 -15.82 -29.28 0.31
C LEU A 339 -14.68 -28.27 0.17
N HIS A 340 -13.79 -28.21 1.15
CA HIS A 340 -12.60 -27.36 1.11
C HIS A 340 -11.70 -27.75 -0.07
N GLU A 341 -11.30 -29.01 -0.20
CA GLU A 341 -10.47 -29.52 -1.30
C GLU A 341 -11.10 -29.23 -2.68
N GLU A 342 -12.42 -29.38 -2.81
CA GLU A 342 -13.12 -29.10 -4.07
C GLU A 342 -13.14 -27.58 -4.37
N ALA A 343 -13.42 -26.74 -3.37
CA ALA A 343 -13.40 -25.29 -3.52
C ALA A 343 -12.02 -24.78 -3.91
N GLN A 344 -10.96 -25.32 -3.31
CA GLN A 344 -9.57 -25.04 -3.67
C GLN A 344 -9.27 -25.46 -5.11
N ASN A 345 -9.68 -26.67 -5.53
CA ASN A 345 -9.46 -27.17 -6.88
C ASN A 345 -10.14 -26.30 -7.95
N LEU A 346 -11.41 -25.94 -7.73
CA LEU A 346 -12.16 -25.08 -8.64
C LEU A 346 -11.57 -23.67 -8.70
N SER A 347 -11.25 -23.09 -7.55
CA SER A 347 -10.71 -21.72 -7.48
C SER A 347 -9.30 -21.62 -8.05
N SER A 348 -8.45 -22.63 -7.81
CA SER A 348 -7.12 -22.71 -8.41
C SER A 348 -7.19 -22.85 -9.93
N LYS A 349 -8.13 -23.65 -10.47
CA LYS A 349 -8.33 -23.71 -11.93
C LYS A 349 -8.73 -22.37 -12.54
N VAL A 350 -9.64 -21.65 -11.89
CA VAL A 350 -10.06 -20.32 -12.35
C VAL A 350 -8.93 -19.29 -12.21
N GLY A 351 -8.16 -19.34 -11.11
CA GLY A 351 -6.96 -18.51 -10.95
C GLY A 351 -5.90 -18.80 -12.02
N GLN A 352 -5.63 -20.07 -12.32
CA GLN A 352 -4.75 -20.44 -13.43
C GLN A 352 -5.27 -19.95 -14.79
N TRP A 353 -6.58 -19.92 -15.01
CA TRP A 353 -7.15 -19.33 -16.23
C TRP A 353 -6.81 -17.85 -16.34
N PHE A 354 -6.97 -17.10 -15.25
CA PHE A 354 -6.59 -15.70 -15.18
C PHE A 354 -5.11 -15.48 -15.53
N LEU A 355 -4.20 -16.28 -14.96
CA LEU A 355 -2.76 -16.17 -15.21
C LEU A 355 -2.37 -16.52 -16.65
N ASN A 356 -3.01 -17.53 -17.24
CA ASN A 356 -2.80 -17.87 -18.64
C ASN A 356 -3.29 -16.76 -19.58
N ASP A 357 -4.44 -16.16 -19.27
CA ASP A 357 -5.01 -15.07 -20.06
C ASP A 357 -4.10 -13.82 -19.99
N HIS A 358 -3.50 -13.55 -18.82
CA HIS A 358 -2.52 -12.47 -18.64
C HIS A 358 -1.21 -12.71 -19.41
N ASN A 359 -0.59 -13.88 -19.24
CA ASN A 359 0.70 -14.21 -19.86
C ASN A 359 0.63 -14.19 -21.39
N ASN A 360 -0.52 -14.56 -21.96
CA ASN A 360 -0.75 -14.50 -23.40
C ASN A 360 -0.78 -13.05 -23.92
N ASN A 361 -1.39 -12.12 -23.17
CA ASN A 361 -1.41 -10.70 -23.52
C ASN A 361 -0.01 -10.08 -23.46
N SER A 362 0.75 -10.34 -22.40
CA SER A 362 2.12 -9.81 -22.23
C SER A 362 3.09 -10.32 -23.31
N SER A 363 2.96 -11.59 -23.73
CA SER A 363 3.83 -12.18 -24.74
C SER A 363 3.56 -11.67 -26.16
N SER A 364 2.31 -11.32 -26.48
CA SER A 364 1.92 -10.85 -27.82
C SER A 364 2.57 -9.50 -28.18
N ASN A 365 2.76 -8.62 -27.21
CA ASN A 365 3.29 -7.28 -27.43
C ASN A 365 4.79 -7.24 -27.79
N ASN A 366 5.58 -8.23 -27.37
CA ASN A 366 7.04 -8.19 -27.58
C ASN A 366 7.50 -8.63 -28.97
N ASN A 367 6.71 -9.40 -29.73
CA ASN A 367 7.15 -9.98 -31.00
C ASN A 367 6.89 -9.10 -32.24
N ASN A 368 6.11 -8.03 -32.13
CA ASN A 368 5.69 -7.22 -33.29
C ASN A 368 6.53 -5.94 -33.54
N ASN A 369 7.66 -5.76 -32.85
CA ASN A 369 8.54 -4.60 -33.01
C ASN A 369 9.34 -4.56 -34.33
N ALA A 370 9.14 -5.51 -35.23
CA ALA A 370 9.69 -5.46 -36.57
C ALA A 370 8.61 -5.09 -37.59
N LYS A 371 8.50 -3.80 -37.92
CA LYS A 371 7.94 -3.28 -39.19
C LYS A 371 6.42 -3.08 -39.26
N VAL A 372 5.82 -2.32 -38.34
CA VAL A 372 4.56 -1.61 -38.62
C VAL A 372 4.80 -0.11 -38.55
N SER A 373 5.02 0.49 -39.71
CA SER A 373 5.19 1.92 -39.89
C SER A 373 3.83 2.62 -39.75
N SER A 374 3.74 3.57 -38.81
CA SER A 374 2.94 4.81 -38.87
C SER A 374 1.45 4.70 -39.22
N ALA A 375 0.55 4.87 -38.24
CA ALA A 375 -0.47 5.96 -38.22
C ALA A 375 -1.68 5.79 -37.27
N SER A 376 -1.90 4.67 -36.58
CA SER A 376 -3.06 4.53 -35.66
C SER A 376 -2.65 4.72 -34.19
N ALA A 377 -2.33 5.95 -33.81
CA ALA A 377 -2.10 6.35 -32.42
C ALA A 377 -3.46 6.53 -31.72
N SER A 378 -3.80 5.62 -30.79
CA SER A 378 -4.74 5.82 -29.65
C SER A 378 -5.45 4.53 -29.18
N ALA A 379 -5.15 3.34 -29.72
CA ALA A 379 -5.59 2.10 -29.10
C ALA A 379 -4.82 1.93 -27.77
N SER A 380 -5.34 2.54 -26.70
CA SER A 380 -4.88 2.39 -25.33
C SER A 380 -4.92 0.91 -25.02
N SER A 381 -3.75 0.29 -24.83
CA SER A 381 -3.73 -0.99 -24.14
C SER A 381 -4.60 -0.86 -22.89
N PRO A 382 -5.44 -1.84 -22.56
CA PRO A 382 -6.14 -1.86 -21.28
C PRO A 382 -5.14 -1.54 -20.18
N PRO A 383 -5.47 -0.64 -19.25
CA PRO A 383 -4.51 -0.15 -18.29
C PRO A 383 -4.07 -1.34 -17.43
N LEU A 384 -2.76 -1.65 -17.42
CA LEU A 384 -2.13 -2.65 -16.54
C LEU A 384 -2.66 -2.59 -15.09
N GLU A 385 -3.09 -1.40 -14.66
CA GLU A 385 -3.79 -1.13 -13.41
C GLU A 385 -5.07 -1.95 -13.19
N SER A 386 -5.95 -2.11 -14.18
CA SER A 386 -7.21 -2.88 -14.00
C SER A 386 -6.92 -4.36 -13.73
N HIS A 387 -5.88 -4.89 -14.37
CA HIS A 387 -5.41 -6.25 -14.15
C HIS A 387 -4.86 -6.43 -12.72
N ILE A 388 -4.02 -5.49 -12.28
CA ILE A 388 -3.44 -5.48 -10.93
C ILE A 388 -4.54 -5.39 -9.86
N ASP A 389 -5.59 -4.60 -10.11
CA ASP A 389 -6.74 -4.51 -9.22
C ASP A 389 -7.52 -5.84 -9.11
N GLU A 390 -7.67 -6.58 -10.22
CA GLU A 390 -8.28 -7.92 -10.20
C GLU A 390 -7.40 -8.93 -9.46
N MET A 391 -6.08 -8.88 -9.64
CA MET A 391 -5.12 -9.70 -8.89
C MET A 391 -5.18 -9.46 -7.38
N ALA A 392 -5.18 -8.19 -6.98
CA ALA A 392 -5.26 -7.81 -5.58
C ALA A 392 -6.55 -8.35 -4.96
N PHE A 393 -7.68 -8.19 -5.65
CA PHE A 393 -8.96 -8.71 -5.20
C PHE A 393 -8.98 -10.26 -5.10
N LEU A 394 -8.39 -10.97 -6.07
CA LEU A 394 -8.24 -12.44 -5.97
C LEU A 394 -7.43 -12.85 -4.73
N CYS A 395 -6.34 -12.15 -4.44
CA CYS A 395 -5.54 -12.41 -3.23
C CYS A 395 -6.36 -12.18 -1.96
N GLN A 396 -7.15 -11.10 -1.90
CA GLN A 396 -8.05 -10.81 -0.78
C GLN A 396 -9.10 -11.90 -0.58
N VAL A 397 -9.72 -12.36 -1.67
CA VAL A 397 -10.74 -13.42 -1.62
C VAL A 397 -10.14 -14.74 -1.14
N PHE A 398 -8.94 -15.10 -1.61
CA PHE A 398 -8.22 -16.27 -1.11
C PHE A 398 -7.85 -16.13 0.37
N GLN A 399 -7.29 -15.00 0.78
CA GLN A 399 -6.89 -14.76 2.17
C GLN A 399 -8.08 -14.86 3.11
N ARG A 400 -9.21 -14.22 2.80
CA ARG A 400 -10.45 -14.29 3.60
C ARG A 400 -10.94 -15.72 3.77
N TYR A 401 -10.90 -16.50 2.69
CA TYR A 401 -11.30 -17.90 2.74
C TYR A 401 -10.34 -18.75 3.60
N ILE A 402 -9.03 -18.53 3.48
CA ILE A 402 -8.02 -19.22 4.33
C ILE A 402 -8.25 -18.86 5.80
N THR A 403 -8.41 -17.59 6.14
CA THR A 403 -8.71 -17.15 7.51
C THR A 403 -10.00 -17.77 8.05
N PHE A 404 -11.07 -17.83 7.24
CA PHE A 404 -12.32 -18.50 7.61
C PHE A 404 -12.10 -19.96 7.99
N ILE A 405 -11.30 -20.70 7.21
CA ILE A 405 -10.99 -22.12 7.48
C ILE A 405 -10.06 -22.26 8.68
N SER A 406 -9.04 -21.40 8.83
CA SER A 406 -8.12 -21.43 9.97
C SER A 406 -8.84 -21.20 11.29
N ASN A 407 -9.72 -20.19 11.36
CA ASN A 407 -10.52 -19.88 12.54
C ASN A 407 -11.45 -21.05 12.93
N SER A 408 -11.89 -21.85 11.96
CA SER A 408 -12.67 -23.06 12.21
C SER A 408 -11.88 -24.16 12.92
N ASN A 409 -10.55 -24.18 12.77
CA ASN A 409 -9.70 -25.25 13.31
C ASN A 409 -9.20 -24.92 14.71
N THR A 410 -8.90 -23.65 15.00
CA THR A 410 -8.29 -23.22 16.27
C THR A 410 -9.16 -23.49 17.50
N ASN A 411 -10.49 -23.49 17.37
CA ASN A 411 -11.40 -23.70 18.50
C ASN A 411 -11.34 -25.12 19.11
N ASN A 412 -10.70 -26.10 18.46
CA ASN A 412 -10.74 -27.50 18.91
C ASN A 412 -9.50 -27.97 19.68
N ASP A 413 -8.34 -27.34 19.51
CA ASP A 413 -7.04 -27.88 19.96
C ASP A 413 -6.79 -27.77 21.47
N ASN A 414 -7.57 -26.99 22.21
CA ASN A 414 -7.36 -26.82 23.65
C ASN A 414 -7.78 -28.02 24.52
N THR A 415 -8.44 -29.05 23.96
CA THR A 415 -9.23 -29.97 24.80
C THR A 415 -8.64 -31.36 25.12
N ASN A 416 -7.62 -31.91 24.44
CA ASN A 416 -6.92 -33.10 24.94
C ASN A 416 -5.66 -33.49 24.15
N ASN A 417 -4.50 -33.23 24.76
CA ASN A 417 -3.17 -33.28 24.15
C ASN A 417 -2.53 -34.69 24.10
N ASN A 418 -3.27 -35.76 23.76
CA ASN A 418 -2.74 -37.12 24.03
C ASN A 418 -2.97 -38.25 23.00
N ASN A 419 -3.30 -38.00 21.71
CA ASN A 419 -3.32 -39.10 20.72
C ASN A 419 -2.70 -38.75 19.35
N ASN A 420 -1.68 -39.53 18.99
CA ASN A 420 -0.60 -39.28 18.03
C ASN A 420 -0.92 -39.44 16.51
N ASN A 421 -2.17 -39.37 16.02
CA ASN A 421 -2.47 -39.86 14.66
C ASN A 421 -3.14 -38.91 13.64
N ASN A 422 -3.38 -37.62 13.92
CA ASN A 422 -4.12 -36.75 12.98
C ASN A 422 -3.26 -35.73 12.21
N ASN A 423 -2.20 -36.20 11.53
CA ASN A 423 -1.32 -35.36 10.69
C ASN A 423 -1.90 -35.03 9.29
N ILE A 424 -3.20 -35.25 9.08
CA ILE A 424 -3.86 -35.12 7.75
C ILE A 424 -4.44 -33.71 7.54
N ASP A 425 -4.82 -33.02 8.63
CA ASP A 425 -5.50 -31.72 8.53
C ASP A 425 -4.57 -30.60 8.03
N SER A 426 -3.26 -30.68 8.31
CA SER A 426 -2.28 -29.70 7.83
C SER A 426 -1.97 -29.79 6.34
N LEU A 427 -2.32 -30.89 5.65
CA LEU A 427 -1.92 -31.09 4.25
C LEU A 427 -2.87 -30.40 3.26
N SER A 428 -4.14 -30.22 3.64
CA SER A 428 -5.18 -29.66 2.74
C SER A 428 -5.09 -28.14 2.59
N THR A 429 -4.75 -27.41 3.66
CA THR A 429 -4.58 -25.94 3.62
C THR A 429 -3.40 -25.50 2.77
N ILE A 430 -2.38 -26.35 2.63
CA ILE A 430 -1.13 -26.04 1.91
C ILE A 430 -1.36 -25.68 0.44
N THR A 431 -2.34 -26.27 -0.25
CA THR A 431 -2.46 -26.06 -1.71
C THR A 431 -2.98 -24.67 -2.08
N LEU A 432 -4.00 -24.17 -1.38
CA LEU A 432 -4.52 -22.82 -1.61
C LEU A 432 -3.58 -21.75 -1.06
N GLU A 433 -2.91 -22.01 0.07
CA GLU A 433 -1.86 -21.13 0.58
C GLU A 433 -0.70 -21.00 -0.42
N GLN A 434 -0.25 -22.11 -1.01
CA GLN A 434 0.78 -22.08 -2.07
C GLN A 434 0.31 -21.25 -3.27
N HIS A 435 -0.94 -21.43 -3.69
CA HIS A 435 -1.52 -20.69 -4.81
C HIS A 435 -1.66 -19.19 -4.50
N LEU A 436 -2.06 -18.84 -3.28
CA LEU A 436 -2.09 -17.47 -2.79
C LEU A 436 -0.68 -16.86 -2.82
N VAL A 437 0.34 -17.59 -2.36
CA VAL A 437 1.74 -17.13 -2.41
C VAL A 437 2.21 -16.89 -3.84
N GLU A 438 1.84 -17.75 -4.78
CA GLU A 438 2.13 -17.57 -6.22
C GLU A 438 1.44 -16.32 -6.78
N HIS A 439 0.14 -16.13 -6.47
CA HIS A 439 -0.62 -14.95 -6.89
C HIS A 439 -0.06 -13.66 -6.28
N ILE A 440 0.35 -13.67 -5.02
CA ILE A 440 1.01 -12.53 -4.36
C ILE A 440 2.32 -12.19 -5.07
N PHE A 441 3.11 -13.20 -5.42
CA PHE A 441 4.37 -12.99 -6.13
C PHE A 441 4.13 -12.35 -7.51
N GLN A 442 3.13 -12.82 -8.24
CA GLN A 442 2.80 -12.26 -9.55
C GLN A 442 2.21 -10.86 -9.41
N TYR A 443 1.32 -10.63 -8.43
CA TYR A 443 0.75 -9.31 -8.13
C TYR A 443 1.87 -8.30 -7.86
N THR A 444 2.77 -8.64 -6.93
CA THR A 444 3.90 -7.78 -6.58
C THR A 444 4.83 -7.56 -7.77
N SER A 445 5.10 -8.56 -8.60
CA SER A 445 5.88 -8.39 -9.84
C SER A 445 5.21 -7.45 -10.84
N SER A 446 3.91 -7.58 -11.09
CA SER A 446 3.16 -6.71 -12.00
C SER A 446 3.06 -5.27 -11.47
N GLU A 447 2.90 -5.10 -10.16
CA GLU A 447 2.92 -3.80 -9.49
C GLU A 447 4.30 -3.14 -9.62
N GLN A 448 5.39 -3.90 -9.42
CA GLN A 448 6.76 -3.41 -9.63
C GLN A 448 6.98 -2.97 -11.08
N ASP A 449 6.49 -3.72 -12.06
CA ASP A 449 6.56 -3.36 -13.48
C ASP A 449 5.75 -2.09 -13.78
N LEU A 450 4.57 -1.93 -13.17
CA LEU A 450 3.76 -0.71 -13.29
C LEU A 450 4.49 0.50 -12.70
N ILE A 451 5.00 0.39 -11.47
CA ILE A 451 5.76 1.46 -10.82
C ILE A 451 6.98 1.83 -11.67
N ALA A 452 7.75 0.84 -12.08
CA ALA A 452 8.93 1.06 -12.91
C ALA A 452 8.59 1.69 -14.25
N SER A 453 7.50 1.26 -14.89
CA SER A 453 7.03 1.87 -16.13
C SER A 453 6.66 3.32 -15.90
N ASN A 454 5.83 3.62 -14.90
CA ASN A 454 5.38 4.99 -14.61
C ASN A 454 6.55 5.90 -14.24
N LEU A 455 7.49 5.41 -13.42
CA LEU A 455 8.70 6.15 -13.06
C LEU A 455 9.60 6.36 -14.29
N ARG A 456 9.78 5.35 -15.15
CA ARG A 456 10.52 5.51 -16.41
C ARG A 456 9.87 6.56 -17.30
N HIS A 457 8.54 6.59 -17.39
CA HIS A 457 7.80 7.62 -18.14
C HIS A 457 8.00 9.01 -17.52
N ALA A 458 7.90 9.14 -16.19
CA ALA A 458 8.18 10.40 -15.49
C ALA A 458 9.60 10.91 -15.78
N ILE A 459 10.60 10.03 -15.79
CA ILE A 459 12.01 10.35 -15.99
C ILE A 459 12.37 10.64 -17.46
N HIS A 460 11.92 9.77 -18.37
CA HIS A 460 12.32 9.81 -19.79
C HIS A 460 11.43 10.70 -20.62
N SER A 461 10.21 11.00 -20.16
CA SER A 461 9.41 12.00 -20.85
C SER A 461 10.25 13.27 -20.90
N HIS A 462 10.42 13.82 -22.11
CA HIS A 462 11.06 15.14 -22.28
C HIS A 462 10.33 16.26 -21.50
N HIS A 463 9.24 15.90 -20.80
CA HIS A 463 8.32 16.67 -19.99
C HIS A 463 8.61 16.64 -18.48
N ALA A 464 9.65 15.95 -18.00
CA ALA A 464 10.11 16.19 -16.63
C ALA A 464 10.38 17.70 -16.48
N THR A 465 9.49 18.38 -15.77
CA THR A 465 9.39 19.83 -15.68
C THR A 465 9.35 20.23 -14.21
N PRO A 466 9.83 21.44 -13.87
CA PRO A 466 9.63 21.98 -12.54
C PRO A 466 8.13 22.14 -12.28
N VAL A 467 7.63 21.53 -11.21
CA VAL A 467 6.24 21.65 -10.75
C VAL A 467 6.22 22.62 -9.57
N GLN A 468 5.19 23.45 -9.54
CA GLN A 468 5.02 24.45 -8.50
C GLN A 468 4.44 23.80 -7.24
N MET A 469 5.16 23.85 -6.11
CA MET A 469 4.75 23.19 -4.86
C MET A 469 3.47 23.81 -4.26
N ILE A 470 3.37 25.13 -4.32
CA ILE A 470 2.25 25.91 -3.81
C ILE A 470 1.81 26.85 -4.92
N ILE A 471 0.54 26.73 -5.32
CA ILE A 471 -0.07 27.59 -6.35
C ILE A 471 0.19 29.06 -5.98
N ASP A 472 0.55 29.86 -6.98
CA ASP A 472 0.91 31.29 -6.85
C ASP A 472 2.23 31.61 -6.12
N THR A 473 3.08 30.62 -5.80
CA THR A 473 4.44 30.85 -5.27
C THR A 473 5.53 30.52 -6.30
N GLU A 474 6.67 31.21 -6.31
CA GLU A 474 7.81 30.85 -7.19
C GLU A 474 8.62 29.65 -6.64
N ARG A 475 7.99 28.73 -5.91
CA ARG A 475 8.61 27.52 -5.34
C ARG A 475 8.39 26.34 -6.27
N TYR A 476 9.48 25.80 -6.79
CA TYR A 476 9.44 24.66 -7.70
C TYR A 476 10.16 23.44 -7.13
N VAL A 477 9.64 22.26 -7.46
CA VAL A 477 10.22 20.94 -7.20
C VAL A 477 10.27 20.16 -8.52
N PRO A 478 11.22 19.24 -8.71
CA PRO A 478 11.25 18.41 -9.91
C PRO A 478 10.06 17.44 -9.90
N SER A 479 9.25 17.42 -10.97
CA SER A 479 8.02 16.58 -11.05
C SER A 479 8.23 15.13 -10.64
N ILE A 480 9.41 14.58 -10.97
CA ILE A 480 9.80 13.21 -10.65
C ILE A 480 9.67 12.87 -9.16
N VAL A 481 9.96 13.80 -8.25
CA VAL A 481 9.88 13.54 -6.80
C VAL A 481 8.42 13.35 -6.37
N GLU A 482 7.53 14.21 -6.88
CA GLU A 482 6.08 14.13 -6.63
C GLU A 482 5.48 12.89 -7.27
N ASP A 483 5.82 12.61 -8.53
CA ASP A 483 5.39 11.41 -9.26
C ASP A 483 5.83 10.14 -8.51
N ALA A 484 7.09 10.06 -8.08
CA ALA A 484 7.61 8.92 -7.35
C ALA A 484 6.92 8.72 -5.99
N TYR A 485 6.64 9.80 -5.26
CA TYR A 485 5.88 9.74 -4.01
C TYR A 485 4.46 9.25 -4.25
N TYR A 486 3.74 9.85 -5.21
CA TYR A 486 2.37 9.46 -5.54
C TYR A 486 2.26 8.00 -5.99
N ILE A 487 3.17 7.56 -6.87
CA ILE A 487 3.23 6.17 -7.34
C ILE A 487 3.51 5.23 -6.17
N SER A 488 4.48 5.56 -5.30
CA SER A 488 4.82 4.76 -4.13
C SER A 488 3.62 4.61 -3.20
N GLN A 489 3.00 5.73 -2.83
CA GLN A 489 1.84 5.77 -1.93
C GLN A 489 0.66 4.97 -2.52
N ARG A 490 0.26 5.25 -3.77
CA ARG A 490 -0.87 4.57 -4.42
C ARG A 490 -0.67 3.06 -4.49
N SER A 491 0.55 2.62 -4.78
CA SER A 491 0.86 1.19 -4.88
C SER A 491 0.78 0.50 -3.51
N LEU A 492 1.23 1.18 -2.45
CA LEU A 492 1.12 0.70 -1.07
C LEU A 492 -0.32 0.70 -0.54
N GLU A 493 -1.10 1.73 -0.86
CA GLU A 493 -2.53 1.81 -0.55
C GLU A 493 -3.31 0.71 -1.27
N ARG A 494 -2.98 0.42 -2.54
CA ARG A 494 -3.58 -0.70 -3.27
C ARG A 494 -3.20 -2.03 -2.65
N ALA A 495 -1.93 -2.25 -2.33
CA ALA A 495 -1.47 -3.48 -1.71
C ALA A 495 -2.11 -3.70 -0.33
N SER A 496 -2.18 -2.67 0.51
CA SER A 496 -2.80 -2.75 1.84
C SER A 496 -4.32 -2.89 1.78
N GLY A 497 -5.01 -2.03 1.02
CA GLY A 497 -6.47 -2.03 0.98
C GLY A 497 -7.09 -3.15 0.13
N SER A 498 -6.52 -3.45 -1.03
CA SER A 498 -7.14 -4.37 -2.01
C SER A 498 -6.68 -5.82 -1.87
N CYS A 499 -5.45 -6.07 -1.41
CA CYS A 499 -4.94 -7.44 -1.22
C CYS A 499 -5.25 -7.97 0.18
N LEU A 500 -5.23 -7.10 1.21
CA LEU A 500 -5.30 -7.51 2.63
C LEU A 500 -4.28 -8.61 2.99
N VAL A 501 -3.13 -8.65 2.30
CA VAL A 501 -2.06 -9.60 2.60
C VAL A 501 -0.78 -8.86 2.92
N ASP A 502 -0.37 -8.92 4.19
CA ASP A 502 0.82 -8.26 4.73
C ASP A 502 2.08 -8.59 3.93
N ARG A 503 2.19 -9.83 3.45
CA ARG A 503 3.33 -10.28 2.64
C ARG A 503 3.46 -9.51 1.32
N ALA A 504 2.34 -9.17 0.66
CA ALA A 504 2.37 -8.39 -0.57
C ALA A 504 2.86 -6.97 -0.29
N VAL A 505 2.34 -6.35 0.78
CA VAL A 505 2.75 -5.01 1.23
C VAL A 505 4.24 -5.01 1.57
N CYS A 506 4.73 -5.99 2.33
CA CYS A 506 6.14 -6.09 2.71
C CYS A 506 7.07 -6.22 1.50
N MET A 507 6.72 -7.06 0.54
CA MET A 507 7.52 -7.25 -0.68
C MET A 507 7.57 -5.97 -1.52
N LEU A 508 6.43 -5.30 -1.67
CA LEU A 508 6.34 -4.06 -2.42
C LEU A 508 7.05 -2.91 -1.73
N ALA A 509 6.90 -2.79 -0.41
CA ALA A 509 7.59 -1.82 0.44
C ALA A 509 9.11 -1.94 0.26
N ASN A 510 9.69 -3.12 0.48
CA ASN A 510 11.13 -3.32 0.34
C ASN A 510 11.64 -2.97 -1.07
N TRP A 511 10.87 -3.29 -2.11
CA TRP A 511 11.23 -2.94 -3.49
C TRP A 511 11.17 -1.43 -3.74
N ILE A 512 10.11 -0.74 -3.31
CA ILE A 512 9.97 0.72 -3.44
C ILE A 512 11.13 1.43 -2.75
N VAL A 513 11.45 1.01 -1.52
CA VAL A 513 12.51 1.63 -0.73
C VAL A 513 13.87 1.44 -1.39
N GLY A 514 14.19 0.22 -1.84
CA GLY A 514 15.46 -0.09 -2.48
C GLY A 514 15.64 0.51 -3.88
N GLU A 515 14.64 0.37 -4.75
CA GLU A 515 14.77 0.67 -6.19
C GLU A 515 14.30 2.08 -6.56
N VAL A 516 13.26 2.61 -5.92
CA VAL A 516 12.72 3.96 -6.23
C VAL A 516 13.50 5.03 -5.46
N TRP A 517 13.67 4.84 -4.15
CA TRP A 517 14.22 5.86 -3.26
C TRP A 517 15.72 5.69 -2.95
N GLY A 518 16.27 4.51 -3.17
CA GLY A 518 17.68 4.20 -2.92
C GLY A 518 18.66 4.88 -3.87
N GLU A 519 19.96 4.77 -3.56
CA GLU A 519 21.05 5.41 -4.32
C GLU A 519 21.25 4.83 -5.73
N GLY A 520 20.68 3.65 -6.00
CA GLY A 520 20.83 2.95 -7.28
C GLY A 520 22.20 2.31 -7.48
N GLU A 521 22.99 2.13 -6.42
CA GLU A 521 24.32 1.49 -6.47
C GLU A 521 24.27 -0.04 -6.66
N SER A 522 23.15 -0.61 -7.12
CA SER A 522 23.09 -2.03 -7.47
C SER A 522 23.94 -2.30 -8.74
N GLU A 523 25.26 -2.32 -8.57
CA GLU A 523 26.27 -2.76 -9.55
C GLU A 523 26.09 -4.24 -9.96
N ILE A 524 25.11 -4.95 -9.40
CA ILE A 524 25.09 -6.42 -9.33
C ILE A 524 24.40 -7.09 -10.53
N VAL A 525 23.66 -6.40 -11.40
CA VAL A 525 23.12 -7.05 -12.63
C VAL A 525 23.97 -6.76 -13.86
N SER A 526 25.27 -6.98 -13.71
CA SER A 526 26.22 -7.07 -14.81
C SER A 526 26.23 -8.50 -15.35
N SER A 527 25.26 -8.90 -16.19
CA SER A 527 25.48 -9.87 -17.29
C SER A 527 24.20 -10.22 -18.07
N ASN A 528 24.15 -9.74 -19.31
CA ASN A 528 23.51 -10.35 -20.49
C ASN A 528 22.01 -10.16 -20.79
N SER A 529 21.17 -9.51 -19.96
CA SER A 529 19.83 -9.08 -20.43
C SER A 529 19.91 -7.69 -21.09
N SER A 530 20.35 -7.64 -22.35
CA SER A 530 20.50 -6.40 -23.15
C SER A 530 19.17 -5.66 -23.49
N SER A 531 18.08 -5.92 -22.78
CA SER A 531 16.76 -5.34 -23.06
C SER A 531 15.99 -4.78 -21.85
N SER A 532 16.41 -5.00 -20.60
CA SER A 532 15.78 -4.32 -19.46
C SER A 532 16.45 -2.96 -19.28
N GLY A 533 15.76 -1.89 -19.68
CA GLY A 533 16.24 -0.52 -19.56
C GLY A 533 16.77 -0.19 -18.17
N GLU A 534 17.84 0.60 -18.11
CA GLU A 534 18.47 1.07 -16.88
C GLU A 534 17.43 1.75 -15.97
N TYR A 535 17.24 1.22 -14.77
CA TYR A 535 16.38 1.81 -13.76
C TYR A 535 17.10 3.03 -13.17
N ILE A 536 16.41 4.17 -13.15
CA ILE A 536 16.95 5.42 -12.61
C ILE A 536 16.14 5.73 -11.35
N SER A 537 16.78 5.65 -10.18
CA SER A 537 16.16 6.02 -8.91
C SER A 537 15.98 7.54 -8.80
N VAL A 538 15.13 7.98 -7.86
CA VAL A 538 14.91 9.40 -7.56
C VAL A 538 16.22 10.09 -7.18
N TYR A 539 17.04 9.44 -6.37
CA TYR A 539 18.37 9.93 -5.98
C TYR A 539 19.23 10.26 -7.21
N ARG A 540 19.36 9.29 -8.13
CA ARG A 540 20.16 9.47 -9.34
C ARG A 540 19.59 10.55 -10.25
N ALA A 541 18.28 10.60 -10.41
CA ALA A 541 17.62 11.63 -11.23
C ALA A 541 17.85 13.04 -10.68
N LEU A 542 17.82 13.22 -9.35
CA LEU A 542 18.14 14.50 -8.70
C LEU A 542 19.61 14.88 -8.91
N MET A 543 20.54 13.92 -8.79
CA MET A 543 21.97 14.17 -9.07
C MET A 543 22.22 14.58 -10.53
N GLU A 544 21.40 14.07 -11.47
CA GLU A 544 21.40 14.45 -12.88
C GLU A 544 20.59 15.74 -13.18
N GLN A 545 20.02 16.39 -12.16
CA GLN A 545 19.17 17.59 -12.25
C GLN A 545 17.96 17.41 -13.20
N LYS A 546 17.45 16.19 -13.33
CA LYS A 546 16.27 15.91 -14.14
C LYS A 546 15.05 16.58 -13.51
N GLY A 547 14.20 17.18 -14.36
CA GLY A 547 13.03 17.93 -13.91
C GLY A 547 13.31 19.35 -13.39
N CYS A 548 14.56 19.83 -13.36
CA CYS A 548 14.88 21.17 -12.85
C CYS A 548 15.04 22.25 -13.95
N CYS A 549 14.99 21.88 -15.23
CA CYS A 549 15.39 22.77 -16.33
C CYS A 549 14.25 23.66 -16.85
N PHE A 550 14.35 24.98 -16.66
CA PHE A 550 13.36 25.98 -17.10
C PHE A 550 13.46 26.42 -18.59
N LEU A 551 14.46 25.96 -19.35
CA LEU A 551 14.78 26.52 -20.68
C LEU A 551 13.99 25.92 -21.87
N LYS A 552 13.20 24.86 -21.66
CA LYS A 552 12.74 24.02 -22.79
C LYS A 552 11.56 24.55 -23.60
N GLU A 553 10.75 25.46 -23.08
CA GLU A 553 9.49 25.82 -23.76
C GLU A 553 9.68 26.84 -24.89
N LYS A 554 10.70 27.70 -24.83
CA LYS A 554 10.79 28.82 -25.76
C LYS A 554 11.32 28.46 -27.15
N GLU A 555 12.20 27.46 -27.25
CA GLU A 555 12.80 27.08 -28.54
C GLU A 555 11.82 26.39 -29.50
N LYS A 556 10.78 25.71 -29.00
CA LYS A 556 9.76 25.07 -29.85
C LYS A 556 8.76 26.06 -30.44
N GLU A 557 8.42 27.14 -29.74
CA GLU A 557 7.57 28.21 -30.30
C GLU A 557 8.30 29.02 -31.38
N ASP A 558 9.59 29.30 -31.21
CA ASP A 558 10.36 30.05 -32.19
C ASP A 558 10.68 29.20 -33.45
N ALA A 559 10.91 27.89 -33.29
CA ALA A 559 11.12 26.97 -34.43
C ALA A 559 9.86 26.77 -35.29
N SER A 560 8.67 26.79 -34.67
CA SER A 560 7.39 26.68 -35.40
C SER A 560 6.96 28.00 -36.07
N THR A 561 7.52 29.13 -35.66
CA THR A 561 7.22 30.45 -36.27
C THR A 561 8.20 30.83 -37.41
N SER A 562 9.39 30.21 -37.48
CA SER A 562 10.44 30.54 -38.46
C SER A 562 10.26 29.90 -39.86
N THR A 563 9.36 28.91 -40.04
CA THR A 563 9.20 28.20 -41.33
C THR A 563 8.25 28.84 -42.34
N ARG A 564 7.71 30.04 -42.10
CA ARG A 564 6.76 30.69 -43.01
C ARG A 564 7.27 31.95 -43.71
N THR A 565 8.47 31.89 -44.32
CA THR A 565 8.88 32.89 -45.33
C THR A 565 9.66 32.26 -46.51
N ARG A 566 8.89 31.92 -47.56
CA ARG A 566 9.16 32.15 -49.00
C ARG A 566 10.40 31.51 -49.67
N GLY A 567 10.14 30.58 -50.58
CA GLY A 567 11.11 30.09 -51.58
C GLY A 567 10.45 29.27 -52.69
N ASN A 568 9.70 29.93 -53.57
CA ASN A 568 9.06 29.36 -54.75
C ASN A 568 10.11 29.21 -55.87
N GLN A 569 10.51 27.98 -56.25
CA GLN A 569 11.24 27.73 -57.50
C GLN A 569 10.97 26.32 -58.05
N ASN A 570 10.27 26.31 -59.18
CA ASN A 570 10.22 25.22 -60.16
C ASN A 570 11.62 24.85 -60.67
N GLN A 571 11.93 23.56 -60.82
CA GLN A 571 12.38 23.01 -62.11
C GLN A 571 12.48 21.48 -62.14
N ASN A 572 12.09 20.95 -63.30
CA ASN A 572 12.11 19.56 -63.75
C ASN A 572 13.54 19.00 -63.91
N GLN A 573 13.77 17.72 -63.59
CA GLN A 573 14.04 16.60 -64.53
C GLN A 573 14.72 15.40 -63.81
N PRO A 574 14.60 14.18 -64.36
CA PRO A 574 15.06 12.92 -63.75
C PRO A 574 16.43 12.49 -64.27
N ASP A 575 17.13 11.62 -63.54
CA ASP A 575 17.93 10.56 -64.16
C ASP A 575 18.27 9.40 -63.22
N ASN A 576 18.25 8.23 -63.84
CA ASN A 576 18.65 6.90 -63.37
C ASN A 576 20.09 6.86 -62.83
N ILE A 577 20.38 5.86 -61.96
CA ILE A 577 21.43 4.85 -62.19
C ILE A 577 21.21 3.68 -61.22
N ALA A 578 21.35 2.48 -61.77
CA ALA A 578 21.23 1.17 -61.16
C ALA A 578 22.55 0.66 -60.56
N SER A 579 22.44 -0.27 -59.60
CA SER A 579 23.28 -1.46 -59.32
C SER A 579 23.15 -1.79 -57.82
N GLU A 580 23.20 -3.01 -57.29
CA GLU A 580 23.47 -4.35 -57.81
C GLU A 580 22.99 -5.36 -56.75
N ASN A 581 22.53 -6.52 -57.20
CA ASN A 581 22.16 -7.66 -56.35
C ASN A 581 23.40 -8.31 -55.71
N GLY A 582 23.26 -8.76 -54.46
CA GLY A 582 24.24 -9.60 -53.78
C GLY A 582 23.58 -10.61 -52.84
N ILE A 583 23.30 -11.79 -53.39
CA ILE A 583 22.81 -13.00 -52.69
C ILE A 583 23.92 -13.55 -51.79
N GLY A 584 23.60 -13.89 -50.53
CA GLY A 584 24.52 -14.52 -49.60
C GLY A 584 23.80 -15.36 -48.55
N ASN A 585 23.45 -16.58 -48.95
CA ASN A 585 22.84 -17.63 -48.12
C ASN A 585 23.94 -18.30 -47.28
N GLY A 586 23.70 -18.54 -45.98
CA GLY A 586 24.70 -19.14 -45.09
C GLY A 586 24.07 -19.83 -43.87
N ASN A 587 23.62 -21.06 -44.07
CA ASN A 587 23.33 -22.04 -43.01
C ASN A 587 24.59 -22.35 -42.19
N ASN A 588 24.45 -22.54 -40.87
CA ASN A 588 25.19 -23.57 -40.14
C ASN A 588 24.47 -23.92 -38.82
N ASN A 589 23.93 -25.14 -38.78
CA ASN A 589 23.79 -25.91 -37.55
C ASN A 589 25.20 -26.33 -37.09
N ASN A 590 25.42 -26.53 -35.78
CA ASN A 590 25.67 -27.85 -35.18
C ASN A 590 26.32 -27.76 -33.76
N VAL A 591 26.01 -28.80 -32.98
CA VAL A 591 26.72 -29.38 -31.81
C VAL A 591 26.55 -28.72 -30.44
N GLY A 592 25.93 -29.50 -29.53
CA GLY A 592 25.83 -29.23 -28.10
C GLY A 592 27.06 -29.64 -27.28
N GLY A 593 27.02 -29.28 -26.01
CA GLY A 593 27.99 -29.65 -25.00
C GLY A 593 27.37 -29.56 -23.62
N SER A 594 26.99 -30.72 -23.09
CA SER A 594 26.72 -30.97 -21.68
C SER A 594 27.96 -30.64 -20.84
N LEU A 595 27.80 -29.86 -19.76
CA LEU A 595 28.72 -29.95 -18.62
C LEU A 595 28.02 -29.53 -17.31
N THR A 596 27.77 -30.53 -16.48
CA THR A 596 27.47 -30.41 -15.05
C THR A 596 28.70 -29.89 -14.31
N THR A 597 28.56 -28.87 -13.45
CA THR A 597 29.56 -28.62 -12.40
C THR A 597 28.90 -28.00 -11.18
N THR A 598 28.74 -28.84 -10.16
CA THR A 598 28.49 -28.48 -8.76
C THR A 598 29.67 -27.65 -8.25
N THR A 599 29.44 -26.50 -7.63
CA THR A 599 30.47 -25.83 -6.81
C THR A 599 29.84 -25.12 -5.63
N THR A 600 30.11 -25.71 -4.47
CA THR A 600 29.96 -25.20 -3.11
C THR A 600 30.70 -23.86 -2.96
N ILE A 601 30.05 -22.83 -2.39
CA ILE A 601 30.74 -21.61 -1.97
C ILE A 601 30.59 -21.44 -0.46
N ALA A 602 31.75 -21.50 0.20
CA ALA A 602 31.95 -21.18 1.59
C ALA A 602 32.00 -19.66 1.79
N THR A 603 31.49 -19.24 2.94
CA THR A 603 31.62 -17.95 3.58
C THR A 603 33.09 -17.51 3.75
N SER A 604 33.45 -16.31 3.31
CA SER A 604 34.52 -15.54 3.98
C SER A 604 34.45 -14.03 3.69
N THR A 605 34.54 -13.30 4.79
CA THR A 605 34.61 -11.86 5.06
C THR A 605 35.68 -11.09 4.26
N ALA A 606 35.35 -9.88 3.78
CA ALA A 606 36.37 -8.88 3.44
C ALA A 606 35.87 -7.44 3.65
N LYS A 607 36.34 -6.82 4.74
CA LYS A 607 36.41 -5.37 4.93
C LYS A 607 37.47 -4.77 3.98
N LYS A 608 37.26 -3.51 3.60
CA LYS A 608 38.26 -2.45 3.32
C LYS A 608 38.59 -2.16 1.84
N ALA A 609 37.89 -1.17 1.25
CA ALA A 609 38.46 -0.19 0.32
C ALA A 609 37.44 0.96 0.05
N ILE A 610 37.46 2.03 0.86
CA ILE A 610 36.82 3.32 0.53
C ILE A 610 37.96 4.29 0.22
N GLY A 611 37.95 4.88 -0.97
CA GLY A 611 38.91 5.90 -1.34
C GLY A 611 39.06 6.12 -2.85
N LYS A 612 38.00 6.54 -3.55
CA LYS A 612 38.13 7.28 -4.81
C LYS A 612 36.84 8.04 -5.16
N ILE A 613 36.78 9.28 -4.68
CA ILE A 613 35.75 10.27 -5.01
C ILE A 613 35.89 10.64 -6.49
N MET A 614 34.79 10.53 -7.23
CA MET A 614 34.65 11.05 -8.60
C MET A 614 34.76 12.58 -8.59
N ALA A 615 35.69 13.12 -9.38
CA ALA A 615 35.73 14.54 -9.72
C ALA A 615 34.70 14.83 -10.85
N PRO A 616 33.98 15.95 -10.83
CA PRO A 616 33.04 16.30 -11.89
C PRO A 616 33.81 16.64 -13.17
N ARG A 617 33.80 15.71 -14.13
CA ARG A 617 34.21 15.96 -15.52
C ARG A 617 33.01 16.52 -16.27
N SER A 618 32.96 17.84 -16.43
CA SER A 618 32.65 18.54 -17.71
C SER A 618 32.18 19.98 -17.46
N PHE A 619 33.09 20.96 -17.46
CA PHE A 619 32.72 22.35 -17.80
C PHE A 619 33.88 23.25 -18.28
N ASN A 620 35.02 22.68 -18.71
CA ASN A 620 36.17 23.48 -19.16
C ASN A 620 36.18 23.81 -20.67
N ALA A 621 35.11 23.53 -21.42
CA ALA A 621 35.08 23.72 -22.87
C ALA A 621 34.30 24.97 -23.36
N PHE A 622 33.74 25.79 -22.47
CA PHE A 622 32.81 26.87 -22.88
C PHE A 622 33.22 28.30 -22.46
N LEU A 623 34.37 28.49 -21.78
CA LEU A 623 34.78 29.79 -21.23
C LEU A 623 35.74 30.61 -22.12
N SER A 624 35.86 30.35 -23.42
CA SER A 624 36.80 31.07 -24.30
C SER A 624 36.22 32.19 -25.17
N VAL A 625 34.96 32.62 -24.99
CA VAL A 625 34.30 33.53 -25.97
C VAL A 625 33.65 34.81 -25.42
N LEU A 626 33.68 35.13 -24.12
CA LEU A 626 33.03 36.37 -23.64
C LEU A 626 33.99 37.30 -22.90
N ASP A 627 34.68 38.12 -23.69
CA ASP A 627 35.28 39.38 -23.24
C ASP A 627 34.95 40.46 -24.28
N ARG A 628 33.76 41.08 -24.17
CA ARG A 628 33.45 42.38 -24.80
C ARG A 628 32.13 43.03 -24.35
N ASP A 629 32.29 44.31 -24.00
CA ASP A 629 31.33 45.43 -24.09
C ASP A 629 30.35 45.74 -22.93
N LYS A 630 30.85 46.59 -22.02
CA LYS A 630 30.46 48.00 -21.76
C LYS A 630 28.97 48.43 -21.78
N SER A 631 28.51 48.75 -20.56
CA SER A 631 27.91 50.02 -20.09
C SER A 631 26.88 50.76 -20.97
N ASN A 632 25.64 50.84 -20.50
CA ASN A 632 24.84 52.08 -20.49
C ASN A 632 23.64 51.97 -19.54
N THR A 633 23.66 52.71 -18.44
CA THR A 633 22.54 52.89 -17.50
C THR A 633 21.79 54.18 -17.81
N LYS A 634 20.46 54.10 -17.99
CA LYS A 634 19.54 55.24 -17.88
C LYS A 634 18.41 54.88 -16.91
N LYS A 635 18.34 55.65 -15.82
CA LYS A 635 17.24 55.68 -14.84
C LYS A 635 15.99 56.31 -15.46
N ASN A 636 14.82 55.74 -15.19
CA ASN A 636 13.53 56.44 -15.21
C ASN A 636 12.75 56.08 -13.93
N GLU A 637 12.34 57.09 -13.17
CA GLU A 637 11.33 57.02 -12.11
C GLU A 637 9.92 56.97 -12.72
N PRO A 638 8.93 56.35 -12.04
CA PRO A 638 7.51 56.58 -12.32
C PRO A 638 6.81 57.39 -11.23
N THR A 639 5.83 58.18 -11.67
CA THR A 639 4.98 59.10 -10.92
C THR A 639 3.66 58.41 -10.54
N LEU A 640 3.14 58.75 -9.35
CA LEU A 640 1.88 58.30 -8.72
C LEU A 640 0.66 59.15 -9.16
N GLU A 641 -0.48 58.52 -9.48
CA GLU A 641 -1.89 58.95 -9.31
C GLU A 641 -2.74 57.65 -9.39
N GLY A 642 -3.84 57.36 -8.67
CA GLY A 642 -4.66 58.04 -7.68
C GLY A 642 -6.08 57.42 -7.69
N GLY A 643 -6.65 57.13 -6.51
CA GLY A 643 -8.10 57.23 -6.19
C GLY A 643 -9.06 56.06 -6.50
N GLY A 644 -9.85 55.67 -5.48
CA GLY A 644 -11.13 54.97 -5.67
C GLY A 644 -11.72 54.26 -4.44
N ASP A 645 -12.59 54.96 -3.71
CA ASP A 645 -13.34 54.50 -2.52
C ASP A 645 -14.38 53.39 -2.79
N HIS A 646 -14.60 52.45 -1.85
CA HIS A 646 -15.93 51.86 -1.58
C HIS A 646 -16.07 51.21 -0.18
N HIS A 647 -17.23 51.46 0.46
CA HIS A 647 -17.67 51.03 1.81
C HIS A 647 -18.45 49.69 1.76
N PRO A 648 -18.68 49.00 2.90
CA PRO A 648 -18.85 47.55 3.01
C PRO A 648 -20.30 47.07 3.25
N SER A 649 -20.53 45.76 3.12
CA SER A 649 -21.75 45.07 3.56
C SER A 649 -21.44 43.82 4.38
N LEU A 650 -22.27 43.60 5.40
CA LEU A 650 -22.21 42.64 6.51
C LEU A 650 -22.77 41.23 6.19
N ALA A 651 -22.46 40.31 7.12
CA ALA A 651 -23.07 38.98 7.44
C ALA A 651 -22.40 37.76 6.78
N SER A 652 -22.24 36.58 7.39
CA SER A 652 -22.57 36.03 8.71
C SER A 652 -21.93 34.62 8.87
N VAL A 653 -21.58 34.27 10.10
CA VAL A 653 -21.51 32.93 10.77
C VAL A 653 -21.86 31.69 9.93
N SER A 654 -21.02 30.63 9.96
CA SER A 654 -21.37 29.24 10.35
C SER A 654 -20.19 28.26 10.24
N ALA A 655 -20.19 27.28 11.17
CA ALA A 655 -19.26 26.17 11.34
C ALA A 655 -19.28 25.13 10.22
N SER A 656 -18.19 24.37 10.06
CA SER A 656 -18.14 23.20 9.17
C SER A 656 -17.44 22.00 9.82
N THR A 657 -18.25 20.97 10.01
CA THR A 657 -17.98 19.55 10.25
C THR A 657 -17.15 18.94 9.11
N SER A 658 -16.28 17.99 9.44
CA SER A 658 -15.41 17.25 8.52
C SER A 658 -16.20 16.20 7.71
N THR A 659 -16.22 16.35 6.38
CA THR A 659 -16.67 15.33 5.43
C THR A 659 -15.56 15.02 4.43
N SER A 660 -15.27 13.73 4.26
CA SER A 660 -14.30 13.15 3.32
C SER A 660 -14.62 13.53 1.87
N ALA A 661 -13.67 14.18 1.19
CA ALA A 661 -13.75 14.47 -0.24
C ALA A 661 -12.91 13.46 -1.03
N THR A 662 -13.53 12.77 -1.98
CA THR A 662 -12.88 12.00 -3.04
C THR A 662 -12.18 12.95 -4.01
N ASN A 663 -10.84 12.97 -4.00
CA ASN A 663 -10.05 13.83 -4.89
C ASN A 663 -9.84 13.17 -6.25
N SER A 664 -10.53 13.68 -7.27
CA SER A 664 -10.19 13.46 -8.67
C SER A 664 -9.01 14.36 -9.06
N ALA A 665 -8.02 13.78 -9.74
CA ALA A 665 -6.90 14.53 -10.32
C ALA A 665 -7.42 15.61 -11.30
N PRO A 666 -6.79 16.80 -11.38
CA PRO A 666 -7.24 17.84 -12.30
C PRO A 666 -6.93 17.42 -13.75
N ALA A 667 -7.98 17.25 -14.54
CA ALA A 667 -7.87 17.15 -15.99
C ALA A 667 -7.37 18.49 -16.56
N SER A 668 -6.34 18.42 -17.40
CA SER A 668 -5.69 19.54 -18.06
C SER A 668 -6.65 20.34 -18.95
N GLY A 669 -7.13 21.47 -18.42
CA GLY A 669 -8.06 22.38 -19.09
C GLY A 669 -7.37 23.41 -20.00
N ASN A 670 -7.39 23.13 -21.30
CA ASN A 670 -7.71 24.01 -22.43
C ASN A 670 -7.56 25.56 -22.23
N LEU A 671 -6.42 26.12 -22.65
CA LEU A 671 -6.17 27.57 -22.75
C LEU A 671 -6.35 28.05 -24.19
N ASN A 672 -7.54 28.58 -24.50
CA ASN A 672 -7.80 29.36 -25.72
C ASN A 672 -8.01 30.82 -25.34
N GLY A 673 -6.95 31.63 -25.38
CA GLY A 673 -6.98 33.05 -25.01
C GLY A 673 -5.94 33.89 -25.74
N GLY A 674 -6.41 34.71 -26.70
CA GLY A 674 -5.85 36.01 -27.10
C GLY A 674 -4.35 36.14 -27.35
N LYS A 675 -3.92 36.03 -28.62
CA LYS A 675 -2.59 36.49 -29.09
C LYS A 675 -2.51 38.01 -29.10
N GLU A 676 -1.96 38.62 -28.04
CA GLU A 676 -1.43 39.98 -28.08
C GLU A 676 0.11 39.93 -28.16
N MET A 677 0.63 40.35 -29.32
CA MET A 677 2.02 40.16 -29.71
C MET A 677 2.91 41.26 -29.13
N VAL A 678 3.27 41.12 -27.84
CA VAL A 678 4.28 41.97 -27.19
C VAL A 678 5.67 41.57 -27.71
N LYS A 679 6.36 42.49 -28.39
CA LYS A 679 7.77 42.32 -28.78
C LYS A 679 8.67 42.34 -27.54
N VAL A 680 8.88 41.16 -26.96
CA VAL A 680 9.77 40.97 -25.82
C VAL A 680 11.23 40.88 -26.30
N LYS A 681 11.98 41.98 -26.20
CA LYS A 681 13.44 41.94 -26.06
C LYS A 681 13.73 41.34 -24.68
N LYS A 682 14.20 40.09 -24.60
CA LYS A 682 14.70 39.51 -23.33
C LYS A 682 16.05 38.86 -23.59
N ASP A 683 17.10 39.55 -23.18
CA ASP A 683 18.28 38.88 -22.66
C ASP A 683 17.79 38.09 -21.44
N VAL A 684 17.65 36.78 -21.59
CA VAL A 684 17.34 35.89 -20.46
C VAL A 684 18.54 35.98 -19.53
N ASP A 685 18.31 36.46 -18.31
CA ASP A 685 19.34 36.50 -17.28
C ASP A 685 19.71 35.05 -16.93
N LEU A 686 20.79 34.56 -17.55
CA LEU A 686 21.28 33.19 -17.42
C LEU A 686 21.57 32.84 -15.96
N HIS A 687 22.02 33.81 -15.16
CA HIS A 687 22.25 33.61 -13.73
C HIS A 687 20.94 33.41 -12.97
N LYS A 688 19.84 34.05 -13.39
CA LYS A 688 18.52 33.80 -12.80
C LYS A 688 18.12 32.35 -13.01
N VAL A 689 18.20 31.89 -14.26
CA VAL A 689 17.81 30.53 -14.65
C VAL A 689 18.67 29.49 -13.92
N GLN A 690 19.98 29.73 -13.81
CA GLN A 690 20.88 28.85 -13.08
C GLN A 690 20.50 28.78 -11.59
N MET A 691 20.21 29.92 -10.96
CA MET A 691 19.80 29.98 -9.57
C MET A 691 18.45 29.28 -9.34
N ASP A 692 17.46 29.53 -10.20
CA ASP A 692 16.15 28.90 -10.12
C ASP A 692 16.24 27.37 -10.30
N THR A 693 17.12 26.91 -11.20
CA THR A 693 17.42 25.47 -11.39
C THR A 693 18.00 24.85 -10.12
N GLN A 694 18.92 25.54 -9.46
CA GLN A 694 19.53 25.08 -8.21
C GLN A 694 18.53 25.08 -7.05
N PHE A 695 17.68 26.11 -6.93
CA PHE A 695 16.61 26.10 -5.93
C PHE A 695 15.62 24.96 -6.16
N CYS A 696 15.24 24.70 -7.41
CA CYS A 696 14.41 23.54 -7.76
C CYS A 696 15.07 22.23 -7.33
N LEU A 697 16.37 22.07 -7.55
CA LEU A 697 17.13 20.90 -7.10
C LEU A 697 17.12 20.77 -5.57
N LEU A 698 17.45 21.83 -4.84
CA LEU A 698 17.50 21.82 -3.37
C LEU A 698 16.13 21.52 -2.76
N ASN A 699 15.06 22.13 -3.30
CA ASN A 699 13.68 21.83 -2.92
C ASN A 699 13.35 20.36 -3.22
N GLY A 700 13.78 19.82 -4.37
CA GLY A 700 13.58 18.42 -4.73
C GLY A 700 14.25 17.43 -3.78
N ILE A 701 15.49 17.70 -3.36
CA ILE A 701 16.20 16.87 -2.38
C ILE A 701 15.49 16.91 -1.01
N HIS A 702 15.03 18.09 -0.59
CA HIS A 702 14.27 18.24 0.64
C HIS A 702 12.93 17.49 0.57
N ALA A 703 12.18 17.68 -0.51
CA ALA A 703 10.91 17.00 -0.76
C ALA A 703 11.09 15.47 -0.79
N ALA A 704 12.19 14.96 -1.35
CA ALA A 704 12.50 13.53 -1.32
C ALA A 704 12.73 13.01 0.10
N SER A 705 13.46 13.76 0.94
CA SER A 705 13.61 13.43 2.37
C SER A 705 12.27 13.41 3.11
N SER A 706 11.40 14.40 2.87
CA SER A 706 10.06 14.46 3.46
C SER A 706 9.14 13.34 2.95
N ALA A 707 9.23 12.98 1.67
CA ALA A 707 8.49 11.88 1.08
C ALA A 707 8.89 10.53 1.72
N CYS A 708 10.19 10.30 1.95
CA CYS A 708 10.64 9.11 2.69
C CYS A 708 10.08 9.05 4.12
N MET A 709 10.02 10.18 4.83
CA MET A 709 9.42 10.22 6.17
C MET A 709 7.91 10.01 6.14
N SER A 710 7.21 10.57 5.15
CA SER A 710 5.77 10.39 4.96
C SER A 710 5.42 8.93 4.63
N LEU A 711 6.24 8.26 3.81
CA LEU A 711 6.11 6.83 3.53
C LEU A 711 6.43 5.98 4.77
N HIS A 712 7.38 6.39 5.59
CA HIS A 712 7.68 5.74 6.87
C HIS A 712 6.47 5.85 7.84
N GLU A 713 5.84 7.01 7.93
CA GLU A 713 4.60 7.21 8.70
C GLU A 713 3.45 6.36 8.15
N LEU A 714 3.29 6.29 6.82
CA LEU A 714 2.33 5.39 6.18
C LEU A 714 2.58 3.94 6.60
N PHE A 715 3.83 3.46 6.62
CA PHE A 715 4.14 2.11 7.10
C PHE A 715 3.76 1.88 8.56
N ASN A 716 3.88 2.89 9.42
CA ASN A 716 3.41 2.78 10.81
C ASN A 716 1.88 2.60 10.86
N THR A 717 1.12 3.25 9.98
CA THR A 717 -0.34 3.05 9.91
C THR A 717 -0.77 1.72 9.31
N LEU A 718 0.12 1.08 8.52
CA LEU A 718 -0.15 -0.21 7.88
C LEU A 718 0.23 -1.40 8.76
N LEU A 719 1.11 -1.21 9.73
CA LEU A 719 1.37 -2.22 10.73
C LEU A 719 0.17 -2.26 11.68
N PRO A 720 -0.45 -3.42 11.92
CA PRO A 720 -1.40 -3.53 13.01
C PRO A 720 -0.66 -3.08 14.27
N GLU A 721 -1.18 -2.05 14.93
CA GLU A 721 -0.77 -1.76 16.30
C GLU A 721 -0.99 -3.08 17.02
N ASN A 722 0.11 -3.72 17.45
CA ASN A 722 -0.03 -4.75 18.47
C ASN A 722 -0.63 -3.95 19.61
N GLU A 723 -1.94 -4.08 19.79
CA GLU A 723 -2.60 -3.74 21.04
C GLU A 723 -1.84 -4.62 22.03
N ASP A 724 -0.73 -4.07 22.54
CA ASP A 724 -0.08 -4.57 23.72
C ASP A 724 -1.23 -4.55 24.71
N ASP A 725 -1.77 -5.74 24.98
CA ASP A 725 -2.73 -6.00 26.03
C ASP A 725 -2.04 -5.60 27.34
N ASP A 726 -1.93 -4.28 27.55
CA ASP A 726 -1.72 -3.57 28.80
C ASP A 726 -3.02 -3.76 29.60
N ASP A 727 -3.44 -5.03 29.76
CA ASP A 727 -4.42 -5.46 30.72
C ASP A 727 -3.87 -5.00 32.06
N ASP A 728 -4.42 -3.87 32.49
CA ASP A 728 -4.33 -3.25 33.78
C ASP A 728 -4.01 -4.30 34.86
N ASP A 729 -2.73 -4.37 35.25
CA ASP A 729 -2.29 -5.01 36.48
C ASP A 729 -3.02 -4.32 37.63
N ASP A 730 -4.19 -4.88 37.97
CA ASP A 730 -4.94 -4.65 39.19
C ASP A 730 -3.94 -4.70 40.35
N GLU A 731 -3.61 -3.52 40.89
CA GLU A 731 -2.83 -3.33 42.11
C GLU A 731 -3.55 -3.98 43.30
N ASN A 732 -3.53 -5.30 43.45
CA ASN A 732 -3.86 -6.00 44.70
C ASN A 732 -3.56 -7.49 44.61
N ASP A 733 -2.34 -7.93 44.94
CA ASP A 733 -2.18 -8.79 46.11
C ASP A 733 -0.72 -8.89 46.55
N LYS A 734 -0.46 -8.52 47.80
CA LYS A 734 0.83 -8.71 48.45
C LYS A 734 0.81 -10.10 49.08
N GLY A 735 1.37 -11.12 48.41
CA GLY A 735 1.50 -12.42 49.06
C GLY A 735 2.19 -13.53 48.29
N GLU A 736 3.42 -13.84 48.72
CA GLU A 736 4.09 -15.15 48.57
C GLU A 736 4.69 -15.52 47.20
N GLU A 737 5.89 -14.97 47.02
CA GLU A 737 7.08 -15.57 46.39
C GLU A 737 7.09 -17.11 46.27
N LYS A 738 6.59 -17.64 45.15
CA LYS A 738 6.95 -18.98 44.65
C LYS A 738 7.48 -18.88 43.23
N GLN A 739 8.78 -19.12 43.09
CA GLN A 739 9.49 -19.35 41.83
C GLN A 739 8.83 -20.48 41.04
N ILE A 740 7.99 -20.13 40.08
CA ILE A 740 7.65 -21.00 38.95
C ILE A 740 8.14 -20.25 37.71
N GLN A 741 9.22 -20.76 37.11
CA GLN A 741 9.66 -20.39 35.77
C GLN A 741 8.56 -20.78 34.78
N VAL A 742 7.59 -19.88 34.57
CA VAL A 742 6.72 -19.96 33.41
C VAL A 742 7.50 -19.36 32.25
N HIS A 743 7.98 -20.22 31.37
CA HIS A 743 8.52 -19.83 30.06
C HIS A 743 7.40 -19.10 29.31
N HIS A 744 7.38 -17.77 29.41
CA HIS A 744 6.54 -16.94 28.55
C HIS A 744 6.99 -17.20 27.11
N PRO A 745 6.12 -17.69 26.22
CA PRO A 745 6.47 -17.87 24.83
C PRO A 745 6.78 -16.48 24.28
N GLN A 746 8.05 -16.21 23.97
CA GLN A 746 8.43 -15.04 23.18
C GLN A 746 7.58 -15.11 21.91
N HIS A 747 6.59 -14.21 21.81
CA HIS A 747 5.80 -14.03 20.60
C HIS A 747 6.79 -13.79 19.47
N ALA A 748 6.96 -14.81 18.62
CA ALA A 748 7.83 -14.72 17.47
C ALA A 748 7.24 -13.62 16.58
N ILE A 749 7.86 -12.43 16.60
CA ILE A 749 7.56 -11.35 15.67
C ILE A 749 7.45 -11.99 14.30
N SER A 750 6.28 -11.86 13.67
CA SER A 750 6.04 -12.48 12.37
C SER A 750 7.14 -12.03 11.41
N LYS A 751 7.60 -12.94 10.56
CA LYS A 751 8.65 -12.68 9.58
C LYS A 751 8.31 -11.47 8.71
N GLU A 752 7.02 -11.28 8.44
CA GLU A 752 6.44 -10.15 7.72
C GLU A 752 6.64 -8.83 8.47
N ALA A 753 6.32 -8.77 9.76
CA ALA A 753 6.59 -7.60 10.59
C ALA A 753 8.09 -7.22 10.59
N SER A 754 8.99 -8.21 10.64
CA SER A 754 10.43 -7.96 10.54
C SER A 754 10.84 -7.36 9.18
N MET A 755 10.21 -7.77 8.06
CA MET A 755 10.48 -7.20 6.74
C MET A 755 9.95 -5.76 6.61
N MET A 756 8.84 -5.44 7.28
CA MET A 756 8.29 -4.09 7.30
C MET A 756 9.17 -3.14 8.12
N ILE A 757 9.62 -3.57 9.30
CA ILE A 757 10.57 -2.81 10.13
C ILE A 757 11.85 -2.52 9.34
N LEU A 758 12.38 -3.49 8.60
CA LEU A 758 13.55 -3.27 7.75
C LEU A 758 13.30 -2.18 6.69
N ALA A 759 12.13 -2.19 6.04
CA ALA A 759 11.78 -1.18 5.04
C ALA A 759 11.63 0.22 5.69
N GLN A 760 11.09 0.30 6.90
CA GLN A 760 11.00 1.53 7.69
C GLN A 760 12.37 2.10 8.06
N GLU A 761 13.28 1.26 8.55
CA GLU A 761 14.66 1.65 8.87
C GLU A 761 15.40 2.14 7.61
N GLN A 762 15.18 1.47 6.48
CA GLN A 762 15.76 1.89 5.20
C GLN A 762 15.20 3.23 4.70
N LEU A 763 13.89 3.49 4.82
CA LEU A 763 13.32 4.82 4.49
C LEU A 763 13.89 5.93 5.37
N GLN A 764 14.03 5.65 6.67
CA GLN A 764 14.63 6.60 7.60
C GLN A 764 16.10 6.86 7.23
N SER A 765 16.85 5.80 6.90
CA SER A 765 18.23 5.90 6.41
C SER A 765 18.32 6.71 5.12
N HIS A 766 17.46 6.46 4.13
CA HIS A 766 17.40 7.25 2.90
C HIS A 766 17.04 8.71 3.16
N SER A 767 16.10 8.99 4.07
CA SER A 767 15.80 10.36 4.47
C SER A 767 17.02 11.06 5.09
N GLN A 768 17.78 10.38 5.95
CA GLN A 768 19.05 10.91 6.49
C GLN A 768 20.08 11.15 5.38
N HIS A 769 20.14 10.26 4.39
CA HIS A 769 21.03 10.40 3.23
C HIS A 769 20.66 11.61 2.36
N TYR A 770 19.38 11.80 2.04
CA TYR A 770 18.91 13.00 1.34
C TYR A 770 19.18 14.27 2.15
N ASN A 771 19.06 14.23 3.48
CA ASN A 771 19.44 15.34 4.35
C ASN A 771 20.95 15.66 4.29
N HIS A 772 21.79 14.64 4.25
CA HIS A 772 23.23 14.80 4.08
C HIS A 772 23.56 15.38 2.71
N LEU A 773 22.97 14.82 1.64
CA LEU A 773 23.10 15.33 0.27
C LEU A 773 22.66 16.79 0.18
N LEU A 774 21.54 17.16 0.82
CA LEU A 774 21.05 18.55 0.84
C LEU A 774 22.09 19.48 1.48
N LYS A 775 22.69 19.09 2.61
CA LYS A 775 23.72 19.87 3.29
C LYS A 775 24.96 20.05 2.38
N ASP A 776 25.39 19.01 1.70
CA ASP A 776 26.53 19.05 0.79
C ASP A 776 26.25 19.94 -0.44
N GLN A 777 25.08 19.79 -1.07
CA GLN A 777 24.66 20.62 -2.20
C GLN A 777 24.50 22.08 -1.80
N ILE A 778 23.94 22.37 -0.62
CA ILE A 778 23.89 23.72 -0.04
C ILE A 778 25.31 24.28 0.15
N GLY A 779 26.25 23.50 0.68
CA GLY A 779 27.63 23.94 0.84
C GLY A 779 28.31 24.30 -0.48
N HIS A 780 28.11 23.47 -1.51
CA HIS A 780 28.58 23.76 -2.86
C HIS A 780 27.94 25.01 -3.46
N PHE A 781 26.62 25.14 -3.32
CA PHE A 781 25.84 26.27 -3.80
C PHE A 781 26.24 27.58 -3.13
N LEU A 782 26.41 27.62 -1.81
CA LEU A 782 26.88 28.81 -1.08
C LEU A 782 28.30 29.21 -1.50
N LYS A 783 29.18 28.23 -1.70
CA LYS A 783 30.54 28.49 -2.18
C LYS A 783 30.56 29.14 -3.55
N GLU A 784 29.63 28.77 -4.44
CA GLU A 784 29.49 29.35 -5.78
C GLU A 784 28.92 30.77 -5.72
N TRP A 785 27.80 30.98 -5.01
CA TRP A 785 27.04 32.23 -5.08
C TRP A 785 27.48 33.32 -4.10
N ILE A 786 27.98 32.93 -2.95
CA ILE A 786 28.39 33.85 -1.87
C ILE A 786 29.92 33.89 -1.73
N GLY A 787 30.61 32.88 -2.24
CA GLY A 787 32.05 32.69 -2.15
C GLY A 787 32.48 32.02 -0.85
N SER A 788 33.61 31.31 -0.89
CA SER A 788 34.24 30.72 0.30
C SER A 788 35.55 31.42 0.64
N VAL A 789 35.73 31.82 1.90
CA VAL A 789 37.03 32.29 2.41
C VAL A 789 37.68 31.14 3.18
N SER A 790 38.88 30.74 2.76
CA SER A 790 39.64 29.70 3.46
C SER A 790 40.06 30.21 4.84
N LEU A 791 39.60 29.54 5.90
CA LEU A 791 39.96 29.89 7.29
C LEU A 791 41.47 29.93 7.52
N LYS A 792 42.25 29.14 6.77
CA LYS A 792 43.72 29.13 6.83
C LYS A 792 44.36 30.44 6.35
N ASN A 793 43.66 31.20 5.51
CA ASN A 793 44.18 32.44 4.92
C ASN A 793 43.72 33.68 5.69
N VAL A 794 42.93 33.53 6.75
CA VAL A 794 42.34 34.65 7.51
C VAL A 794 43.40 35.51 8.22
N ALA A 795 44.59 34.93 8.48
CA ALA A 795 45.73 35.67 9.03
C ALA A 795 46.29 36.73 8.07
N GLN A 796 46.04 36.61 6.76
CA GLN A 796 46.43 37.62 5.78
C GLN A 796 45.27 38.59 5.56
N PRO A 797 45.54 39.90 5.41
CA PRO A 797 44.51 40.85 5.08
C PRO A 797 43.87 40.48 3.72
N PRO A 798 42.55 40.68 3.57
CA PRO A 798 41.85 40.38 2.34
C PRO A 798 42.45 41.18 1.18
N PRO A 799 42.51 40.59 -0.03
CA PRO A 799 42.97 41.31 -1.21
C PRO A 799 42.02 42.49 -1.50
N LEU A 800 42.56 43.58 -2.06
CA LEU A 800 41.76 44.77 -2.43
C LEU A 800 40.60 44.43 -3.37
N ILE A 801 40.69 43.36 -4.16
CA ILE A 801 39.59 42.93 -5.03
C ILE A 801 38.33 42.60 -4.21
N ALA A 802 38.48 42.17 -2.95
CA ALA A 802 37.37 41.88 -2.06
C ALA A 802 36.54 43.12 -1.66
N SER A 803 37.04 44.34 -1.89
CA SER A 803 36.30 45.58 -1.62
C SER A 803 35.36 45.99 -2.75
N LEU A 804 35.46 45.36 -3.93
CA LEU A 804 34.62 45.68 -5.08
C LEU A 804 33.19 45.20 -4.89
N ASP A 805 32.22 45.95 -5.42
CA ASP A 805 30.79 45.64 -5.28
C ASP A 805 30.38 44.31 -5.94
N HIS A 806 31.11 43.90 -6.98
CA HIS A 806 30.88 42.64 -7.69
C HIS A 806 31.57 41.43 -7.05
N SER A 807 32.35 41.65 -5.99
CA SER A 807 33.00 40.53 -5.29
C SER A 807 31.96 39.72 -4.50
N PRO A 808 32.19 38.40 -4.33
CA PRO A 808 31.25 37.56 -3.60
C PRO A 808 31.00 38.08 -2.18
N SER A 809 29.77 37.97 -1.69
CA SER A 809 29.32 38.56 -0.43
C SER A 809 30.22 38.22 0.76
N MET A 810 30.72 36.97 0.86
CA MET A 810 31.62 36.59 1.95
C MET A 810 33.01 37.20 1.86
N HIS A 811 33.51 37.52 0.66
CA HIS A 811 34.76 38.23 0.51
C HIS A 811 34.61 39.71 0.89
N ARG A 812 33.50 40.36 0.47
CA ARG A 812 33.16 41.73 0.89
C ARG A 812 32.99 41.81 2.40
N PHE A 813 32.32 40.81 3.00
CA PHE A 813 32.19 40.69 4.45
C PHE A 813 33.55 40.52 5.14
N PHE A 814 34.41 39.61 4.65
CA PHE A 814 35.76 39.43 5.18
C PHE A 814 36.58 40.73 5.12
N TYR A 815 36.47 41.47 4.01
CA TYR A 815 37.09 42.78 3.84
C TYR A 815 36.61 43.80 4.86
N TYR A 816 35.29 43.87 5.09
CA TYR A 816 34.71 44.74 6.10
C TYR A 816 35.25 44.41 7.50
N VAL A 817 35.12 43.15 7.95
CA VAL A 817 35.54 42.72 9.30
C VAL A 817 37.05 42.91 9.50
N SER A 818 37.87 42.66 8.48
CA SER A 818 39.32 42.83 8.54
C SER A 818 39.76 44.30 8.59
N ASN A 819 38.96 45.24 8.11
CA ASN A 819 39.30 46.67 8.18
C ASN A 819 38.63 47.38 9.36
N GLN A 820 37.73 46.71 10.08
CA GLN A 820 37.08 47.29 11.24
C GLN A 820 38.09 47.45 12.40
N GLU A 821 38.05 48.62 13.03
CA GLU A 821 38.80 48.94 14.24
C GLU A 821 37.85 48.89 15.46
N TYR A 822 38.28 48.20 16.52
CA TYR A 822 37.51 48.06 17.77
C TYR A 822 38.21 48.73 18.98
N ASN A 823 39.36 49.37 18.75
CA ASN A 823 39.98 50.25 19.74
C ASN A 823 39.37 51.65 19.60
N LEU A 824 38.18 51.83 20.17
CA LEU A 824 37.35 53.01 20.01
C LEU A 824 37.27 53.81 21.30
N THR A 825 37.19 55.13 21.14
CA THR A 825 36.76 56.05 22.19
C THR A 825 35.24 56.20 22.20
N ALA A 826 34.67 56.70 23.30
CA ALA A 826 33.24 56.96 23.40
C ALA A 826 32.73 57.91 22.29
N GLU A 827 33.52 58.91 21.89
CA GLU A 827 33.17 59.84 20.81
C GLU A 827 33.12 59.14 19.45
N THR A 828 34.10 58.27 19.16
CA THR A 828 34.12 57.48 17.92
C THR A 828 32.98 56.44 17.87
N LEU A 829 32.58 55.87 19.01
CA LEU A 829 31.41 54.99 19.08
C LEU A 829 30.13 55.76 18.73
N ARG A 830 29.90 56.92 19.37
CA ARG A 830 28.74 57.76 19.06
C ARG A 830 28.70 58.16 17.58
N LEU A 831 29.85 58.50 17.00
CA LEU A 831 29.94 58.79 15.57
C LEU A 831 29.64 57.56 14.68
N ALA A 832 29.95 56.35 15.14
CA ALA A 832 29.62 55.11 14.46
C ALA A 832 28.13 54.74 14.60
N GLU A 833 27.47 55.16 15.68
CA GLU A 833 26.06 54.87 15.99
C GLU A 833 25.07 55.94 15.45
N ASP A 834 25.39 57.23 15.58
CA ASP A 834 24.48 58.37 15.34
C ASP A 834 24.11 58.59 13.86
N GLY A 835 24.71 57.84 12.94
CA GLY A 835 24.43 58.03 11.52
C GLY A 835 23.08 57.50 11.03
N ASN A 836 22.17 57.12 11.95
CA ASN A 836 20.75 56.89 11.63
C ASN A 836 19.90 58.17 11.74
N GLY A 837 20.52 59.34 11.89
CA GLY A 837 19.81 60.62 11.91
C GLY A 837 19.14 60.91 10.57
N ASN A 838 17.81 61.03 10.58
CA ASN A 838 16.91 61.51 9.50
C ASN A 838 17.20 62.95 9.00
N GLY A 839 18.45 63.41 9.09
CA GLY A 839 18.89 64.69 8.57
C GLY A 839 18.95 64.65 7.05
N SER A 840 18.02 65.35 6.41
CA SER A 840 17.90 65.67 4.97
C SER A 840 19.14 66.37 4.33
N GLY A 841 20.35 66.23 4.90
CA GLY A 841 21.59 66.79 4.37
C GLY A 841 22.31 65.79 3.47
N SER A 842 22.59 66.19 2.24
CA SER A 842 23.12 65.40 1.11
C SER A 842 24.52 64.77 1.27
N ASP A 843 25.08 64.70 2.48
CA ASP A 843 26.40 64.06 2.76
C ASP A 843 26.27 62.92 3.79
N SER A 844 25.32 62.03 3.51
CA SER A 844 24.94 60.85 4.29
C SER A 844 25.98 59.70 4.19
N LYS A 845 27.21 59.92 4.67
CA LYS A 845 28.29 58.90 4.71
C LYS A 845 28.67 58.41 6.12
N ARG A 846 27.92 58.73 7.18
CA ARG A 846 28.30 58.35 8.57
C ARG A 846 27.35 57.41 9.32
N GLY A 847 26.26 56.94 8.70
CA GLY A 847 25.41 55.82 9.18
C GLY A 847 25.86 54.43 8.77
N LEU A 848 27.13 54.30 8.39
CA LEU A 848 27.63 53.16 7.63
C LEU A 848 27.90 51.92 8.49
N GLY A 849 28.06 52.00 9.82
CA GLY A 849 28.57 50.85 10.60
C GLY A 849 27.71 49.57 10.45
N LEU A 850 26.46 49.63 10.89
CA LEU A 850 25.57 48.45 10.81
C LEU A 850 25.11 48.16 9.38
N LYS A 851 24.78 49.21 8.61
CA LYS A 851 24.32 49.03 7.24
C LYS A 851 25.40 48.41 6.36
N SER A 852 26.66 48.87 6.46
CA SER A 852 27.77 48.35 5.64
C SER A 852 28.19 46.95 6.04
N LEU A 853 28.01 46.55 7.30
CA LEU A 853 28.21 45.16 7.72
C LEU A 853 27.23 44.22 6.99
N LEU A 854 25.97 44.65 6.85
CA LEU A 854 24.90 43.86 6.24
C LEU A 854 24.84 44.03 4.71
N THR A 855 25.36 45.11 4.15
CA THR A 855 25.31 45.43 2.71
C THR A 855 25.79 44.26 1.82
N PRO A 856 26.91 43.56 2.13
CA PRO A 856 27.32 42.39 1.34
C PRO A 856 26.23 41.33 1.18
N PHE A 857 25.41 41.12 2.21
CA PHE A 857 24.32 40.13 2.18
C PHE A 857 23.02 40.73 1.66
N GLN A 858 22.72 41.99 1.96
CA GLN A 858 21.54 42.70 1.44
C GLN A 858 21.57 42.82 -0.09
N ASP A 859 22.75 43.08 -0.66
CA ASP A 859 22.94 43.15 -2.11
C ASP A 859 23.05 41.76 -2.76
N SER A 860 23.15 40.70 -1.94
CA SER A 860 23.33 39.34 -2.46
C SER A 860 22.08 38.89 -3.19
N ARG A 861 22.24 38.54 -4.46
CA ARG A 861 21.15 37.97 -5.28
C ARG A 861 20.50 36.76 -4.59
N LEU A 862 21.31 35.89 -3.98
CA LEU A 862 20.81 34.74 -3.24
C LEU A 862 19.86 35.16 -2.11
N ILE A 863 20.26 36.12 -1.26
CA ILE A 863 19.41 36.58 -0.16
C ILE A 863 18.12 37.25 -0.66
N ILE A 864 18.20 38.03 -1.74
CA ILE A 864 17.01 38.63 -2.35
C ILE A 864 16.04 37.55 -2.81
N GLU A 865 16.52 36.52 -3.49
CA GLU A 865 15.66 35.44 -4.00
C GLU A 865 15.13 34.52 -2.88
N LEU A 866 15.88 34.34 -1.78
CA LEU A 866 15.38 33.67 -0.57
C LEU A 866 14.26 34.47 0.09
N ARG A 867 14.40 35.80 0.16
CA ARG A 867 13.34 36.70 0.66
C ARG A 867 12.09 36.69 -0.23
N ASN A 868 12.27 36.46 -1.53
CA ASN A 868 11.16 36.25 -2.46
C ASN A 868 10.47 34.89 -2.28
N GLY A 869 10.96 34.04 -1.37
CA GLY A 869 10.31 32.78 -1.01
C GLY A 869 10.43 31.69 -2.07
N LYS A 870 11.47 31.69 -2.91
CA LYS A 870 11.70 30.67 -3.95
C LYS A 870 12.10 29.29 -3.42
N CYS A 871 12.66 29.26 -2.22
CA CYS A 871 13.01 28.03 -1.54
C CYS A 871 11.88 27.57 -0.62
N ASP A 872 11.77 26.26 -0.47
CA ASP A 872 11.04 25.67 0.63
C ASP A 872 11.60 26.15 1.98
N GLU A 873 10.75 26.12 3.00
CA GLU A 873 11.06 26.62 4.35
C GLU A 873 12.23 25.84 4.98
N GLY A 874 12.24 24.50 4.83
CA GLY A 874 13.30 23.65 5.35
C GLY A 874 14.63 23.87 4.63
N VAL A 875 14.59 24.13 3.33
CA VAL A 875 15.78 24.49 2.52
C VAL A 875 16.31 25.85 2.92
N THR A 876 15.43 26.84 3.09
CA THR A 876 15.77 28.20 3.52
C THR A 876 16.44 28.19 4.90
N LEU A 877 15.88 27.44 5.86
CA LEU A 877 16.47 27.26 7.19
C LEU A 877 17.88 26.67 7.13
N LYS A 878 18.10 25.61 6.36
CA LYS A 878 19.43 24.98 6.22
C LYS A 878 20.44 25.87 5.50
N LEU A 879 20.01 26.60 4.47
CA LEU A 879 20.83 27.61 3.79
C LEU A 879 21.29 28.68 4.77
N LEU A 880 20.34 29.29 5.51
CA LEU A 880 20.63 30.36 6.45
C LEU A 880 21.44 29.88 7.66
N GLN A 881 21.21 28.65 8.14
CA GLN A 881 22.04 28.04 9.18
C GLN A 881 23.50 27.91 8.71
N LEU A 882 23.75 27.30 7.54
CA LEU A 882 25.11 27.10 7.05
C LEU A 882 25.80 28.44 6.70
N MET A 883 25.03 29.40 6.17
CA MET A 883 25.53 30.77 5.98
C MET A 883 25.93 31.42 7.31
N SER A 884 25.06 31.36 8.32
CA SER A 884 25.32 31.92 9.65
C SER A 884 26.56 31.29 10.28
N HIS A 885 26.69 29.96 10.17
CA HIS A 885 27.85 29.22 10.60
C HIS A 885 29.14 29.74 9.95
N HIS A 886 29.17 29.88 8.63
CA HIS A 886 30.34 30.40 7.93
C HIS A 886 30.64 31.87 8.27
N VAL A 887 29.60 32.70 8.43
CA VAL A 887 29.74 34.10 8.87
C VAL A 887 30.40 34.16 10.24
N VAL A 888 29.89 33.41 11.22
CA VAL A 888 30.43 33.37 12.58
C VAL A 888 31.86 32.83 12.60
N GLN A 889 32.14 31.72 11.90
CA GLN A 889 33.49 31.15 11.81
C GLN A 889 34.49 32.13 11.20
N LEU A 890 34.13 32.78 10.10
CA LEU A 890 34.96 33.78 9.44
C LEU A 890 35.19 34.98 10.36
N PHE A 891 34.14 35.45 11.03
CA PHE A 891 34.22 36.57 11.97
C PHE A 891 35.16 36.26 13.12
N LEU A 892 34.90 35.17 13.86
CA LEU A 892 35.69 34.74 15.00
C LEU A 892 37.15 34.48 14.61
N SER A 893 37.38 33.78 13.49
CA SER A 893 38.72 33.54 12.97
C SER A 893 39.45 34.85 12.66
N THR A 894 38.76 35.85 12.13
CA THR A 894 39.34 37.17 11.82
C THR A 894 39.75 37.90 13.09
N LEU A 895 38.90 37.88 14.13
CA LEU A 895 39.22 38.48 15.42
C LEU A 895 40.48 37.86 16.05
N LEU A 896 40.54 36.53 16.08
CA LEU A 896 41.62 35.79 16.72
C LEU A 896 42.94 35.89 15.94
N HIS A 897 42.93 35.68 14.62
CA HIS A 897 44.15 35.59 13.83
C HIS A 897 44.76 36.96 13.49
N GLN A 898 43.93 37.99 13.28
CA GLN A 898 44.44 39.33 12.97
C GLN A 898 44.76 40.15 14.23
N ARG A 899 44.59 39.56 15.43
CA ARG A 899 44.86 40.19 16.72
C ARG A 899 44.21 41.57 16.84
N LYS A 900 42.91 41.61 16.60
CA LYS A 900 42.13 42.83 16.71
C LYS A 900 42.15 43.32 18.16
N GLU A 901 42.46 44.59 18.35
CA GLU A 901 42.48 45.21 19.67
C GLU A 901 41.09 45.75 20.03
N PHE A 902 40.63 45.44 21.25
CA PHE A 902 39.32 45.83 21.76
C PHE A 902 39.42 46.74 22.96
N SER A 903 38.72 47.87 22.85
CA SER A 903 38.29 48.70 23.99
C SER A 903 36.93 48.24 24.51
N GLU A 904 36.52 48.72 25.69
CA GLU A 904 35.16 48.51 26.23
C GLU A 904 34.07 48.99 25.24
N TRP A 905 34.28 50.14 24.59
CA TRP A 905 33.35 50.67 23.59
C TRP A 905 33.33 49.83 22.30
N GLY A 906 34.47 49.26 21.93
CA GLY A 906 34.58 48.37 20.77
C GLY A 906 33.85 47.04 20.96
N SER A 907 33.88 46.47 22.16
CA SER A 907 33.14 45.23 22.46
C SER A 907 31.62 45.47 22.49
N LEU A 908 31.17 46.66 22.90
CA LEU A 908 29.77 47.08 22.76
C LEU A 908 29.35 47.23 21.29
N LEU A 909 30.17 47.89 20.46
CA LEU A 909 29.90 47.99 19.02
C LEU A 909 29.81 46.61 18.37
N LEU A 910 30.77 45.73 18.68
CA LEU A 910 30.78 44.38 18.15
C LEU A 910 29.52 43.62 18.57
N SER A 911 29.10 43.73 19.83
CA SER A 911 27.88 43.07 20.32
C SER A 911 26.65 43.51 19.54
N ARG A 912 26.53 44.80 19.25
CA ARG A 912 25.44 45.35 18.43
C ARG A 912 25.49 44.85 16.98
N GLN A 913 26.69 44.77 16.40
CA GLN A 913 26.91 44.25 15.05
C GLN A 913 26.51 42.76 14.92
N ILE A 914 26.89 41.95 15.90
CA ILE A 914 26.54 40.52 15.91
C ILE A 914 25.04 40.32 16.08
N ARG A 915 24.38 41.04 16.99
CA ARG A 915 22.92 41.00 17.12
C ARG A 915 22.21 41.39 15.82
N ALA A 916 22.68 42.43 15.14
CA ALA A 916 22.09 42.85 13.87
C ALA A 916 22.27 41.80 12.76
N LEU A 917 23.37 41.04 12.75
CA LEU A 917 23.56 39.90 11.83
C LEU A 917 22.62 38.75 12.17
N GLU A 918 22.50 38.40 13.45
CA GLU A 918 21.58 37.37 13.94
C GLU A 918 20.12 37.71 13.59
N GLU A 919 19.68 38.93 13.92
CA GLU A 919 18.36 39.45 13.57
C GLU A 919 18.14 39.44 12.06
N PHE A 920 19.12 39.89 11.27
CA PHE A 920 19.02 39.88 9.81
C PHE A 920 18.73 38.50 9.22
N PHE A 921 19.39 37.45 9.70
CA PHE A 921 19.13 36.09 9.23
C PHE A 921 17.82 35.51 9.77
N CYS A 922 17.45 35.83 11.02
CA CYS A 922 16.16 35.45 11.59
C CYS A 922 14.98 36.13 10.88
N ASP A 923 15.15 37.37 10.43
CA ASP A 923 14.13 38.15 9.72
C ASP A 923 13.81 37.55 8.34
N ILE A 924 14.81 36.96 7.68
CA ILE A 924 14.61 36.27 6.40
C ILE A 924 13.70 35.05 6.59
N LEU A 925 13.88 34.28 7.68
CA LEU A 925 13.02 33.14 8.01
C LEU A 925 11.60 33.55 8.37
N SER A 926 11.46 34.71 9.03
CA SER A 926 10.15 35.19 9.48
C SER A 926 9.25 35.60 8.32
N GLY A 927 9.75 35.54 7.08
CA GLY A 927 8.97 35.84 5.89
C GLY A 927 8.33 37.22 5.99
N SER A 928 9.02 38.18 6.62
CA SER A 928 8.60 39.58 6.68
C SER A 928 8.74 40.18 5.28
N THR A 929 7.99 39.64 4.32
CA THR A 929 7.56 40.34 3.14
C THR A 929 6.92 41.60 3.68
N GLY A 930 7.60 42.72 3.49
CA GLY A 930 7.03 44.06 3.69
C GLY A 930 5.94 44.33 2.65
N GLY A 931 5.05 43.37 2.46
CA GLY A 931 3.80 43.53 1.77
C GLY A 931 3.04 44.59 2.54
N ASN A 932 2.76 45.69 1.84
CA ASN A 932 1.97 46.80 2.32
C ASN A 932 0.85 46.29 3.22
N GLU A 933 0.72 46.89 4.41
CA GLU A 933 -0.26 46.56 5.46
C GLU A 933 -1.72 46.84 5.04
N ASP A 934 -2.03 46.70 3.77
CA ASP A 934 -3.34 46.96 3.18
C ASP A 934 -4.24 45.74 3.40
N ASP A 935 -4.74 45.63 4.63
CA ASP A 935 -6.17 45.48 4.95
C ASP A 935 -6.94 44.22 4.50
N ASP A 936 -6.47 43.01 4.87
CA ASP A 936 -7.42 41.91 5.13
C ASP A 936 -6.91 40.99 6.25
N GLY A 937 -7.63 40.96 7.37
CA GLY A 937 -7.22 40.45 8.68
C GLY A 937 -7.03 38.93 8.81
N THR A 938 -6.84 38.21 7.70
CA THR A 938 -6.70 36.75 7.68
C THR A 938 -5.22 36.36 7.65
N ARG A 939 -4.45 36.79 8.66
CA ARG A 939 -3.14 36.20 8.94
C ARG A 939 -3.38 34.76 9.41
N THR A 940 -3.43 33.83 8.48
CA THR A 940 -3.23 32.40 8.77
C THR A 940 -2.00 32.29 9.66
N ASN A 941 -2.09 31.54 10.76
CA ASN A 941 -1.00 31.31 11.71
C ASN A 941 0.24 30.81 10.97
N ALA A 942 1.06 31.73 10.45
CA ALA A 942 2.32 31.40 9.80
C ALA A 942 3.14 30.68 10.87
N ALA A 943 3.45 29.42 10.60
CA ALA A 943 4.17 28.58 11.53
C ALA A 943 5.43 29.34 11.94
N VAL A 944 5.54 29.67 13.23
CA VAL A 944 6.69 30.38 13.77
C VAL A 944 7.91 29.50 13.52
N MET A 945 8.70 29.84 12.50
CA MET A 945 9.87 29.06 12.15
C MET A 945 10.84 29.01 13.33
N ASN A 946 11.48 27.86 13.49
CA ASN A 946 12.42 27.64 14.58
C ASN A 946 13.74 28.41 14.36
N THR A 947 13.75 29.69 14.73
CA THR A 947 14.95 30.55 14.68
C THR A 947 16.05 30.11 15.64
N SER A 948 15.77 29.22 16.60
CA SER A 948 16.76 28.76 17.58
C SER A 948 17.97 28.09 16.94
N VAL A 949 17.79 27.45 15.78
CA VAL A 949 18.87 26.79 15.04
C VAL A 949 19.89 27.81 14.55
N ILE A 950 19.45 28.97 14.05
CA ILE A 950 20.35 30.07 13.67
C ILE A 950 21.03 30.65 14.91
N ARG A 951 20.27 30.91 15.98
CA ARG A 951 20.84 31.48 17.22
C ARG A 951 21.93 30.62 17.84
N LYS A 952 21.80 29.28 17.75
CA LYS A 952 22.84 28.34 18.19
C LYS A 952 24.18 28.55 17.47
N GLU A 953 24.16 28.88 16.18
CA GLU A 953 25.40 29.18 15.44
C GLU A 953 26.10 30.45 15.97
N TYR A 954 25.35 31.39 16.54
CA TYR A 954 25.87 32.61 17.16
C TYR A 954 26.33 32.45 18.62
N GLN A 955 26.07 31.30 19.25
CA GLN A 955 26.41 31.06 20.66
C GLN A 955 27.91 31.21 20.94
N LYS A 956 28.76 30.65 20.06
CA LYS A 956 30.23 30.71 20.23
C LYS A 956 30.77 32.13 20.23
N ILE A 957 30.27 32.98 19.33
CA ILE A 957 30.67 34.40 19.27
C ILE A 957 30.01 35.22 20.37
N ALA A 958 28.82 34.85 20.84
CA ALA A 958 28.19 35.45 22.00
C ALA A 958 29.02 35.22 23.28
N GLN A 959 29.63 34.04 23.46
CA GLN A 959 30.56 33.79 24.55
C GLN A 959 31.82 34.66 24.44
N ALA A 960 32.38 34.79 23.23
CA ALA A 960 33.53 35.67 23.00
C ALA A 960 33.19 37.12 23.35
N LEU A 961 31.98 37.56 22.99
CA LEU A 961 31.46 38.88 23.36
C LEU A 961 31.32 39.06 24.87
N THR A 962 30.76 38.07 25.59
CA THR A 962 30.67 38.10 27.05
C THR A 962 32.05 38.24 27.69
N ILE A 963 33.06 37.52 27.20
CA ILE A 963 34.46 37.68 27.64
C ILE A 963 34.93 39.11 27.37
N LEU A 964 34.78 39.60 26.13
CA LEU A 964 35.20 40.96 25.74
C LEU A 964 34.44 42.08 26.46
N GLN A 965 33.32 41.79 27.14
CA GLN A 965 32.52 42.75 27.92
C GLN A 965 32.75 42.64 29.43
N CYS A 966 33.50 41.66 29.91
CA CYS A 966 33.84 41.57 31.33
C CYS A 966 34.65 42.82 31.76
N GLY A 967 34.47 43.22 33.02
CA GLY A 967 35.26 44.32 33.60
C GLY A 967 36.69 43.87 33.90
N LYS A 968 36.85 42.62 34.35
CA LYS A 968 38.13 41.98 34.65
C LYS A 968 38.15 40.54 34.12
N PRO A 969 39.34 39.97 33.81
CA PRO A 969 39.44 38.58 33.36
C PRO A 969 38.81 37.56 34.33
N SER A 970 38.89 37.81 35.64
CA SER A 970 38.34 36.95 36.68
C SER A 970 36.82 36.82 36.63
N ASP A 971 36.11 37.81 36.07
CA ASP A 971 34.64 37.83 36.05
C ASP A 971 34.07 36.71 35.16
N TRP A 972 34.85 36.24 34.18
CA TRP A 972 34.50 35.09 33.33
C TRP A 972 34.21 33.82 34.13
N MET A 973 34.87 33.63 35.28
CA MET A 973 34.68 32.45 36.12
C MET A 973 33.24 32.34 36.67
N ALA A 974 32.52 33.46 36.76
CA ALA A 974 31.10 33.45 37.15
C ALA A 974 30.19 32.89 36.04
N PHE A 975 30.59 33.00 34.77
CA PHE A 975 29.83 32.54 33.60
C PHE A 975 30.23 31.13 33.13
N LYS A 976 31.41 30.65 33.54
CA LYS A 976 31.95 29.33 33.17
C LYS A 976 31.00 28.17 33.53
N GLY A 977 30.17 28.32 34.57
CA GLY A 977 29.23 27.28 35.01
C GLY A 977 28.04 27.03 34.06
N GLU A 978 27.74 27.96 33.14
CA GLU A 978 26.62 27.86 32.19
C GLU A 978 27.07 27.34 30.80
N VAL A 979 28.38 27.29 30.56
CA VAL A 979 28.99 26.80 29.32
C VAL A 979 29.18 25.29 29.47
N GLY A 980 28.30 24.51 28.85
CA GLY A 980 28.39 23.04 28.83
C GLY A 980 29.58 22.53 28.01
N ASP A 981 29.72 21.21 27.87
CA ASP A 981 30.63 20.58 26.89
C ASP A 981 29.89 20.43 25.55
N THR A 982 29.54 21.54 24.90
CA THR A 982 28.93 21.51 23.56
C THR A 982 29.95 21.92 22.49
N GLU A 983 29.75 21.44 21.26
CA GLU A 983 30.59 21.79 20.10
C GLU A 983 30.62 23.31 19.81
N PHE A 984 29.64 24.05 20.34
CA PHE A 984 29.49 25.49 20.14
C PHE A 984 30.23 26.33 21.18
N ASP A 985 30.91 25.71 22.14
CA ASP A 985 31.60 26.42 23.20
C ASP A 985 33.04 26.79 22.80
N LEU A 986 33.54 27.90 23.36
CA LEU A 986 34.94 28.30 23.17
C LEU A 986 35.87 27.36 23.95
N THR A 987 36.90 26.86 23.28
CA THR A 987 37.98 26.12 23.96
C THR A 987 38.74 27.02 24.92
N MET A 988 39.36 26.46 25.96
CA MET A 988 40.17 27.26 26.91
C MET A 988 41.31 28.04 26.23
N GLU A 989 41.85 27.51 25.13
CA GLU A 989 42.83 28.22 24.31
C GLU A 989 42.19 29.42 23.59
N GLU A 990 41.04 29.23 22.93
CA GLU A 990 40.30 30.33 22.31
C GLU A 990 39.88 31.39 23.33
N ILE A 991 39.44 30.99 24.54
CA ILE A 991 39.12 31.91 25.64
C ILE A 991 40.33 32.77 25.98
N GLY A 992 41.50 32.17 26.17
CA GLY A 992 42.74 32.90 26.45
C GLY A 992 43.15 33.84 25.30
N GLN A 993 42.93 33.42 24.06
CA GLN A 993 43.17 34.28 22.89
C GLN A 993 42.18 35.46 22.84
N VAL A 994 40.87 35.23 23.08
CA VAL A 994 39.85 36.28 23.14
C VAL A 994 40.16 37.28 24.25
N MET A 995 40.53 36.81 25.45
CA MET A 995 40.94 37.69 26.54
C MET A 995 42.15 38.55 26.16
N GLY A 996 43.11 37.98 25.43
CA GLY A 996 44.29 38.69 24.94
C GLY A 996 43.99 39.78 23.91
N LEU A 997 42.76 39.86 23.37
CA LEU A 997 42.35 40.92 22.45
C LEU A 997 42.00 42.24 23.16
N ARG A 998 41.75 42.23 24.48
CA ARG A 998 41.45 43.44 25.28
C ARG A 998 42.72 44.24 25.56
N VAL A 999 42.72 45.54 25.22
CA VAL A 999 43.90 46.41 25.37
C VAL A 999 44.22 46.78 26.82
N ASP A 1000 43.23 46.68 27.70
CA ASP A 1000 43.32 47.04 29.12
C ASP A 1000 43.68 45.85 30.02
N TRP A 1001 43.84 44.65 29.47
CA TRP A 1001 44.20 43.44 30.21
C TRP A 1001 45.63 43.01 29.92
N SER A 1002 46.37 42.68 30.99
CA SER A 1002 47.73 42.16 30.85
C SER A 1002 47.72 40.63 30.82
N MET A 1003 48.66 40.01 30.10
CA MET A 1003 48.78 38.55 30.02
C MET A 1003 48.98 37.88 31.40
N ASP A 1004 49.56 38.60 32.37
CA ASP A 1004 49.72 38.10 33.73
C ASP A 1004 48.40 38.01 34.51
N THR A 1005 47.40 38.82 34.15
CA THR A 1005 46.03 38.73 34.72
C THR A 1005 45.16 37.68 34.03
N ILE A 1006 45.46 37.35 32.78
CA ILE A 1006 44.72 36.36 31.98
C ILE A 1006 45.18 34.94 32.34
N ARG A 1007 46.50 34.73 32.50
CA ARG A 1007 47.10 33.41 32.74
C ARG A 1007 46.42 32.60 33.87
N PRO A 1008 46.08 33.17 35.04
CA PRO A 1008 45.43 32.43 36.14
C PRO A 1008 43.99 31.99 35.84
N VAL A 1009 43.31 32.60 34.87
CA VAL A 1009 41.92 32.27 34.51
C VAL A 1009 41.88 31.13 33.47
N CYS A 1010 42.90 31.06 32.62
CA CYS A 1010 43.02 30.07 31.55
C CYS A 1010 43.81 28.81 31.97
N SER A 1011 44.54 28.85 33.08
CA SER A 1011 45.20 27.69 33.71
C SER A 1011 44.22 26.88 34.53
#